data_AF-A0A849RVB5-F1
#
_entry.id   AF-A0A849RVB5-F1
#
_cell.length_a   1.000
_cell.length_b   1.000
_cell.length_c   1.000
_cell.angle_alpha   90.00
_cell.angle_beta   90.00
_cell.angle_gamma   90.00
#
_symmetry.space_group_name_H-M   'P 1'
#
loop_
_entity.id
_entity.type
_entity.pdbx_description
1 polymer ?
#
loop_
_entity_poly.entity_id
_entity_poly.type
_entity_poly.pdbx_seq_one_letter_code
_entity_poly.pdbx_strand_id
1 'polypeptide(L)'
;MQTPSDVRKPNRLIHETSPYLLQHASNPVDWHPWGPEALQAAKTQNRPILLSIGYSACHWCHVMERESFENETIASLMNKHFVCIKVDREERPDLDEIYMQATVTLNNGQGGWPMTVFLTPDQEPFFAGTYFPPDDRWGRPGFPSLLKKIAEAWESDSASLTSQARQLTERLKQELTAVSPVSVSVSVLDDAVSQFREHFDERHGGFGTAPKFPPSTGLSLLLCCYRRTGDSRVLQMITNTLDSMAAGGIYDHIGGGFARYSTDERWLVPHFEKMLYDNALLARTYLEAYQVTKRPSYRQVTIEVLDYILREMTDQAGGFYSATDADSEGVEGKFFVWTMSEVQAVLQNDEDTRRFCACYDITEQGNWEHHNIPNRLRPIEAVLKELNITLDELSETIHRVRPLLYQARQKRIPPGLDDKIITAWNGMMISAMAEAGRVLGIPRYVAGAMKAADFLLEIHRTSEGALLRTSRQGRAHLNGVLEDYAYLAEGLIDLYEASGQERYLSAALQFGERMVDSFQDKDQGGFYTTAKTHEALILRAREGADGATPSGNAVAVSALARLSFHYDRQDLRVAAIGGIRAYGRQIARYPRAFAKTLIAVDLLAEGPIELAFIGSPNDPGLAALQLAVREVFLPHRVIATSNGAGAQSSHPLLAGKGLVEGKAALYICRNFSCQRPLTNPQEVTEALLSASKRTDPTAQQTILQGTSRPGSASPEGTARYVARIVSQERHDSGIERGYVPFGTTGLTTSRLGFGTYRVGMNEPEHREALKKALREGVNLIDTSTNYMDGDSERLVGSVLREVMKAGEITREEVIVVSKIGYVQGQNFKQAEAREQAGRPYPDMVKYGKGIWHCIHPDFLADQLNGSLDRLELARLDICLLHNPEYFLSEAAHHAGGDLAATREIFYLRIEQAFAYFESQVAAGRISYYGVSSNTVTADPSDLESTSLSRLCEAARSAAKAQGIDRHHFAVLQCPMNLHEAGALIMPNTGKDQQETVLEVAQREGIAVLVNRPLNAMRSEKSGVVRLADFPLEGDLVDFDRQCHTIATLETEYRKAIAPSLPHSGQGMAPADFFTWAEELKRIRPQIQGLEHWEQIEHQMIAPHVNQVMQALTRNLTGTAAEQWEAWRDRYVPQLLVLLGGLRREAIERSRAKTAALTAMLDPLLPETSRNESLSRKALWVLASTPGVTSVLNGMRTRSYVEDSLVIIRWKPIPAVRSLYEAVKAQ
;
A
#
# COMPACT_ATOMS: atom_id res chain seq x y z
N MET A 1 20.97 -53.44 -4.15
CA MET A 1 20.97 -53.96 -5.54
C MET A 1 19.56 -54.41 -5.88
N GLN A 2 18.85 -53.65 -6.71
CA GLN A 2 17.60 -54.06 -7.35
C GLN A 2 17.88 -54.38 -8.82
N THR A 3 17.25 -55.44 -9.30
CA THR A 3 17.29 -55.94 -10.68
C THR A 3 16.73 -54.93 -11.71
N PRO A 4 17.25 -54.91 -12.96
CA PRO A 4 16.84 -53.96 -13.99
C PRO A 4 15.70 -54.50 -14.90
N SER A 5 14.52 -53.87 -14.88
CA SER A 5 13.44 -53.92 -15.90
C SER A 5 12.25 -53.08 -15.38
N ASP A 6 11.77 -51.97 -15.93
CA ASP A 6 11.71 -51.44 -17.30
C ASP A 6 12.46 -50.10 -17.45
N VAL A 7 13.25 -49.95 -18.51
CA VAL A 7 13.75 -48.61 -18.90
C VAL A 7 12.58 -47.85 -19.53
N ARG A 8 11.80 -47.13 -18.71
CA ARG A 8 10.77 -46.20 -19.20
C ARG A 8 11.43 -45.17 -20.11
N LYS A 9 10.85 -44.95 -21.29
CA LYS A 9 11.36 -43.96 -22.25
C LYS A 9 11.29 -42.57 -21.60
N PRO A 10 12.40 -41.81 -21.53
CA PRO A 10 12.37 -40.50 -20.90
C PRO A 10 11.52 -39.51 -21.70
N ASN A 11 10.81 -38.63 -21.01
CA ASN A 11 10.13 -37.46 -21.56
C ASN A 11 11.12 -36.29 -21.73
N ARG A 12 10.61 -35.11 -22.08
CA ARG A 12 11.45 -33.94 -22.43
C ARG A 12 12.24 -33.37 -21.26
N LEU A 13 11.84 -33.63 -20.02
CA LEU A 13 12.52 -33.10 -18.83
C LEU A 13 13.94 -33.66 -18.63
N ILE A 14 14.33 -34.72 -19.35
CA ILE A 14 15.70 -35.28 -19.32
C ILE A 14 16.78 -34.27 -19.77
N HIS A 15 16.39 -33.19 -20.42
CA HIS A 15 17.29 -32.12 -20.89
C HIS A 15 17.39 -30.94 -19.92
N GLU A 16 16.60 -30.92 -18.85
CA GLU A 16 16.61 -29.89 -17.82
C GLU A 16 17.77 -30.11 -16.84
N THR A 17 18.14 -29.06 -16.11
CA THR A 17 19.16 -29.15 -15.06
C THR A 17 18.58 -29.31 -13.66
N SER A 18 17.33 -28.88 -13.44
CA SER A 18 16.69 -28.95 -12.12
C SER A 18 16.58 -30.40 -11.62
N PRO A 19 17.07 -30.71 -10.40
CA PRO A 19 16.85 -32.01 -9.77
C PRO A 19 15.37 -32.39 -9.70
N TYR A 20 14.50 -31.42 -9.40
CA TYR A 20 13.05 -31.63 -9.35
C TYR A 20 12.46 -32.03 -10.71
N LEU A 21 12.85 -31.34 -11.79
CA LEU A 21 12.37 -31.69 -13.14
C LEU A 21 12.94 -33.03 -13.62
N LEU A 22 14.22 -33.28 -13.35
CA LEU A 22 14.89 -34.53 -13.72
C LEU A 22 14.29 -35.75 -13.02
N GLN A 23 13.83 -35.60 -11.78
CA GLN A 23 13.12 -36.65 -11.05
C GLN A 23 11.88 -37.14 -11.81
N HIS A 24 11.18 -36.24 -12.52
CA HIS A 24 9.98 -36.55 -13.29
C HIS A 24 10.27 -36.99 -14.74
N ALA A 25 11.53 -37.08 -15.15
CA ALA A 25 11.90 -37.35 -16.55
C ALA A 25 11.51 -38.76 -17.03
N SER A 26 11.36 -39.73 -16.12
CA SER A 26 10.94 -41.11 -16.44
C SER A 26 9.45 -41.39 -16.22
N ASN A 27 8.67 -40.37 -15.85
CA ASN A 27 7.24 -40.55 -15.59
C ASN A 27 6.48 -40.82 -16.90
N PRO A 28 5.43 -41.67 -16.88
CA PRO A 28 4.63 -41.96 -18.07
C PRO A 28 3.83 -40.75 -18.60
N VAL A 29 3.67 -39.71 -17.79
CA VAL A 29 3.14 -38.42 -18.25
C VAL A 29 4.16 -37.77 -19.20
N ASP A 30 3.70 -37.31 -20.36
CA ASP A 30 4.53 -36.60 -21.35
C ASP A 30 4.76 -35.15 -20.91
N TRP A 31 5.61 -34.99 -19.90
CA TRP A 31 5.93 -33.68 -19.35
C TRP A 31 6.76 -32.84 -20.33
N HIS A 32 6.32 -31.59 -20.46
CA HIS A 32 7.11 -30.51 -21.05
C HIS A 32 7.67 -29.61 -19.94
N PRO A 33 8.89 -29.06 -20.13
CA PRO A 33 9.28 -27.85 -19.40
C PRO A 33 8.45 -26.66 -19.89
N TRP A 34 8.33 -25.62 -19.05
CA TRP A 34 7.71 -24.37 -19.51
C TRP A 34 8.56 -23.71 -20.59
N GLY A 35 7.97 -23.47 -21.77
CA GLY A 35 8.65 -22.76 -22.84
C GLY A 35 7.90 -22.77 -24.16
N PRO A 36 8.49 -22.17 -25.22
CA PRO A 36 7.81 -21.98 -26.50
C PRO A 36 7.28 -23.26 -27.14
N GLU A 37 7.98 -24.39 -26.99
CA GLU A 37 7.52 -25.69 -27.53
C GLU A 37 6.17 -26.10 -26.93
N ALA A 38 6.05 -26.10 -25.60
CA ALA A 38 4.85 -26.52 -24.89
C ALA A 38 3.68 -25.55 -25.15
N LEU A 39 3.96 -24.25 -25.10
CA LEU A 39 2.96 -23.20 -25.31
C LEU A 39 2.42 -23.21 -26.75
N GLN A 40 3.29 -23.42 -27.74
CA GLN A 40 2.88 -23.55 -29.14
C GLN A 40 2.13 -24.86 -29.40
N ALA A 41 2.51 -25.95 -28.72
CA ALA A 41 1.79 -27.22 -28.80
C ALA A 41 0.35 -27.05 -28.28
N ALA A 42 0.15 -26.39 -27.14
CA ALA A 42 -1.19 -26.12 -26.59
C ALA A 42 -2.08 -25.34 -27.57
N LYS A 43 -1.52 -24.31 -28.20
CA LYS A 43 -2.22 -23.50 -29.22
C LYS A 43 -2.54 -24.29 -30.48
N THR A 44 -1.57 -25.02 -31.02
CA THR A 44 -1.72 -25.76 -32.28
C THR A 44 -2.70 -26.93 -32.14
N GLN A 45 -2.68 -27.61 -30.99
CA GLN A 45 -3.56 -28.74 -30.70
C GLN A 45 -4.92 -28.31 -30.14
N ASN A 46 -5.08 -27.01 -29.81
CA ASN A 46 -6.24 -26.45 -29.10
C ASN A 46 -6.60 -27.24 -27.82
N ARG A 47 -5.58 -27.57 -27.02
CA ARG A 47 -5.73 -28.33 -25.77
C ARG A 47 -5.41 -27.46 -24.56
N PRO A 48 -6.15 -27.61 -23.45
CA PRO A 48 -5.83 -26.93 -22.22
C PRO A 48 -4.46 -27.38 -21.69
N ILE A 49 -3.79 -26.48 -20.97
CA ILE A 49 -2.53 -26.76 -20.30
C ILE A 49 -2.85 -27.30 -18.90
N LEU A 50 -2.22 -28.40 -18.53
CA LEU A 50 -2.14 -28.85 -17.13
C LEU A 50 -0.76 -28.46 -16.60
N LEU A 51 -0.73 -27.40 -15.81
CA LEU A 51 0.48 -26.87 -15.19
C LEU A 51 0.64 -27.46 -13.78
N SER A 52 1.76 -28.12 -13.53
CA SER A 52 2.15 -28.59 -12.20
C SER A 52 3.42 -27.89 -11.72
N ILE A 53 3.33 -27.16 -10.61
CA ILE A 53 4.46 -26.43 -10.00
C ILE A 53 4.82 -27.05 -8.65
N GLY A 54 6.11 -27.26 -8.41
CA GLY A 54 6.66 -27.77 -7.14
C GLY A 54 8.17 -27.56 -7.04
N TYR A 55 8.81 -28.26 -6.10
CA TYR A 55 10.26 -28.25 -5.86
C TYR A 55 10.71 -29.57 -5.21
N SER A 56 12.01 -29.84 -5.24
CA SER A 56 12.64 -31.13 -4.90
C SER A 56 12.43 -31.55 -3.45
N ALA A 57 12.53 -30.64 -2.49
CA ALA A 57 12.39 -30.97 -1.06
C ALA A 57 10.93 -31.14 -0.59
N CYS A 58 9.95 -31.00 -1.49
CA CYS A 58 8.53 -31.01 -1.11
C CYS A 58 7.96 -32.43 -0.98
N HIS A 59 7.68 -32.86 0.26
CA HIS A 59 7.09 -34.17 0.54
C HIS A 59 5.79 -34.46 -0.25
N TRP A 60 4.82 -33.52 -0.24
CA TRP A 60 3.55 -33.73 -0.96
C TRP A 60 3.72 -33.77 -2.49
N CYS A 61 4.79 -33.18 -3.04
CA CYS A 61 5.12 -33.37 -4.46
C CYS A 61 5.53 -34.82 -4.74
N HIS A 62 6.33 -35.43 -3.86
CA HIS A 62 6.72 -36.85 -3.95
C HIS A 62 5.55 -37.81 -3.75
N VAL A 63 4.59 -37.46 -2.88
CA VAL A 63 3.35 -38.23 -2.71
C VAL A 63 2.51 -38.17 -3.98
N MET A 64 2.28 -36.97 -4.53
CA MET A 64 1.52 -36.79 -5.78
C MET A 64 2.17 -37.50 -6.96
N GLU A 65 3.50 -37.49 -7.04
CA GLU A 65 4.23 -38.24 -8.06
C GLU A 65 3.94 -39.75 -8.00
N ARG A 66 4.22 -40.37 -6.84
CA ARG A 66 4.08 -41.81 -6.64
C ARG A 66 2.65 -42.29 -6.86
N GLU A 67 1.67 -41.53 -6.37
CA GLU A 67 0.27 -41.95 -6.43
C GLU A 67 -0.40 -41.65 -7.76
N SER A 68 -0.03 -40.54 -8.42
CA SER A 68 -0.72 -40.05 -9.63
C SER A 68 0.14 -40.03 -10.89
N PHE A 69 1.33 -39.43 -10.86
CA PHE A 69 2.12 -39.23 -12.08
C PHE A 69 2.85 -40.48 -12.56
N GLU A 70 3.12 -41.44 -11.69
CA GLU A 70 3.69 -42.76 -12.05
C GLU A 70 2.63 -43.77 -12.52
N ASN A 71 1.34 -43.45 -12.34
CA ASN A 71 0.23 -44.33 -12.71
C ASN A 71 -0.10 -44.20 -14.21
N GLU A 72 0.19 -45.26 -14.98
CA GLU A 72 -0.02 -45.32 -16.43
C GLU A 72 -1.45 -44.96 -16.87
N THR A 73 -2.47 -45.31 -16.09
CA THR A 73 -3.88 -45.03 -16.44
C THR A 73 -4.18 -43.54 -16.32
N ILE A 74 -3.68 -42.90 -15.26
CA ILE A 74 -3.85 -41.46 -15.02
C ILE A 74 -3.02 -40.68 -16.04
N ALA A 75 -1.77 -41.09 -16.27
CA ALA A 75 -0.90 -40.48 -17.27
C ALA A 75 -1.47 -40.54 -18.68
N SER A 76 -2.10 -41.66 -19.07
CA SER A 76 -2.79 -41.78 -20.36
C SER A 76 -3.94 -40.78 -20.51
N LEU A 77 -4.72 -40.54 -19.45
CA LEU A 77 -5.77 -39.51 -19.43
C LEU A 77 -5.18 -38.11 -19.57
N MET A 78 -4.10 -37.81 -18.83
CA MET A 78 -3.41 -36.52 -18.90
C MET A 78 -2.87 -36.25 -20.31
N ASN A 79 -2.09 -37.17 -20.87
CA ASN A 79 -1.47 -37.05 -22.19
C ASN A 79 -2.49 -36.94 -23.34
N LYS A 80 -3.66 -37.58 -23.17
CA LYS A 80 -4.72 -37.54 -24.18
C LYS A 80 -5.39 -36.17 -24.26
N HIS A 81 -5.66 -35.54 -23.12
CA HIS A 81 -6.54 -34.37 -23.06
C HIS A 81 -5.82 -33.04 -22.82
N PHE A 82 -4.58 -33.06 -22.30
CA PHE A 82 -3.86 -31.87 -21.87
C PHE A 82 -2.45 -31.79 -22.45
N VAL A 83 -1.92 -30.57 -22.56
CA VAL A 83 -0.47 -30.35 -22.65
C VAL A 83 0.06 -30.23 -21.22
N CYS A 84 0.82 -31.22 -20.78
CA CYS A 84 1.29 -31.32 -19.40
C CYS A 84 2.61 -30.57 -19.23
N ILE A 85 2.63 -29.53 -18.41
CA ILE A 85 3.82 -28.71 -18.15
C ILE A 85 4.24 -28.86 -16.68
N LYS A 86 5.53 -29.13 -16.46
CA LYS A 86 6.14 -29.23 -15.13
C LYS A 86 7.08 -28.05 -14.90
N VAL A 87 6.99 -27.42 -13.73
CA VAL A 87 7.80 -26.24 -13.38
C VAL A 87 8.40 -26.39 -11.99
N ASP A 88 9.69 -26.11 -11.89
CA ASP A 88 10.38 -25.91 -10.61
C ASP A 88 10.18 -24.44 -10.17
N ARG A 89 9.51 -24.23 -9.04
CA ARG A 89 9.27 -22.88 -8.50
C ARG A 89 10.56 -22.14 -8.15
N GLU A 90 11.62 -22.87 -7.80
CA GLU A 90 12.90 -22.28 -7.43
C GLU A 90 13.61 -21.71 -8.66
N GLU A 91 13.38 -22.28 -9.85
CA GLU A 91 13.89 -21.79 -11.12
C GLU A 91 12.97 -20.76 -11.79
N ARG A 92 11.64 -20.85 -11.55
CA ARG A 92 10.63 -19.95 -12.13
C ARG A 92 9.67 -19.37 -11.06
N PRO A 93 10.17 -18.52 -10.15
CA PRO A 93 9.32 -17.88 -9.14
C PRO A 93 8.28 -16.93 -9.76
N ASP A 94 8.57 -16.42 -10.97
CA ASP A 94 7.66 -15.58 -11.74
C ASP A 94 6.36 -16.31 -12.11
N LEU A 95 6.45 -17.60 -12.50
CA LEU A 95 5.28 -18.44 -12.77
C LEU A 95 4.59 -18.85 -11.47
N ASP A 96 5.36 -19.22 -10.45
CA ASP A 96 4.85 -19.61 -9.14
C ASP A 96 3.99 -18.51 -8.52
N GLU A 97 4.46 -17.27 -8.50
CA GLU A 97 3.74 -16.10 -7.95
C GLU A 97 2.39 -15.88 -8.66
N ILE A 98 2.39 -15.85 -9.99
CA ILE A 98 1.19 -15.61 -10.80
C ILE A 98 0.12 -16.68 -10.54
N TYR A 99 0.53 -17.95 -10.59
CA TYR A 99 -0.41 -19.06 -10.52
C TYR A 99 -0.78 -19.45 -9.09
N MET A 100 0.07 -19.15 -8.10
CA MET A 100 -0.31 -19.27 -6.68
C MET A 100 -1.41 -18.26 -6.35
N GLN A 101 -1.30 -17.02 -6.82
CA GLN A 101 -2.36 -16.02 -6.61
C GLN A 101 -3.67 -16.48 -7.26
N ALA A 102 -3.63 -16.98 -8.50
CA ALA A 102 -4.81 -17.55 -9.15
C ALA A 102 -5.41 -18.72 -8.36
N THR A 103 -4.56 -19.59 -7.80
CA THR A 103 -4.98 -20.73 -6.98
C THR A 103 -5.68 -20.29 -5.70
N VAL A 104 -5.11 -19.32 -4.98
CA VAL A 104 -5.69 -18.73 -3.77
C VAL A 104 -7.04 -18.11 -4.06
N THR A 105 -7.16 -17.36 -5.17
CA THR A 105 -8.44 -16.76 -5.60
C THR A 105 -9.49 -17.80 -5.97
N LEU A 106 -9.10 -18.90 -6.62
CA LEU A 106 -10.00 -19.98 -7.03
C LEU A 106 -10.41 -20.90 -5.87
N ASN A 107 -9.57 -21.05 -4.84
CA ASN A 107 -9.77 -21.98 -3.73
C ASN A 107 -10.12 -21.30 -2.40
N ASN A 108 -10.91 -20.22 -2.45
CA ASN A 108 -11.43 -19.52 -1.26
C ASN A 108 -10.34 -19.12 -0.25
N GLY A 109 -9.18 -18.64 -0.74
CA GLY A 109 -8.08 -18.18 0.09
C GLY A 109 -7.04 -19.26 0.44
N GLN A 110 -7.15 -20.48 -0.10
CA GLN A 110 -6.21 -21.57 0.15
C GLN A 110 -5.25 -21.78 -1.03
N GLY A 111 -3.97 -22.01 -0.72
CA GLY A 111 -2.92 -22.33 -1.69
C GLY A 111 -1.89 -23.26 -1.09
N GLY A 112 -0.94 -23.72 -1.91
CA GLY A 112 0.15 -24.59 -1.46
C GLY A 112 0.71 -25.45 -2.59
N TRP A 113 1.81 -26.15 -2.30
CA TRP A 113 2.45 -27.09 -3.22
C TRP A 113 2.18 -28.55 -2.80
N PRO A 114 2.06 -29.51 -3.75
CA PRO A 114 2.12 -29.34 -5.19
C PRO A 114 0.95 -28.49 -5.70
N MET A 115 1.23 -27.60 -6.66
CA MET A 115 0.20 -26.75 -7.26
C MET A 115 -0.18 -27.31 -8.63
N THR A 116 -1.47 -27.55 -8.87
CA THR A 116 -2.02 -28.10 -10.12
C THR A 116 -3.04 -27.13 -10.70
N VAL A 117 -2.71 -26.51 -11.83
CA VAL A 117 -3.50 -25.44 -12.45
C VAL A 117 -3.86 -25.81 -13.88
N PHE A 118 -5.11 -25.56 -14.27
CA PHE A 118 -5.58 -25.76 -15.63
C PHE A 118 -5.73 -24.41 -16.32
N LEU A 119 -5.04 -24.25 -17.45
CA LEU A 119 -4.95 -23.01 -18.21
C LEU A 119 -5.52 -23.18 -19.61
N THR A 120 -6.02 -22.08 -20.17
CA THR A 120 -6.28 -21.99 -21.61
C THR A 120 -4.95 -22.06 -22.40
N PRO A 121 -4.99 -22.32 -23.72
CA PRO A 121 -3.79 -22.20 -24.57
C PRO A 121 -3.13 -20.80 -24.54
N ASP A 122 -3.86 -19.78 -24.09
CA ASP A 122 -3.35 -18.41 -23.88
C ASP A 122 -2.88 -18.17 -22.44
N GLN A 123 -2.64 -19.25 -21.68
CA GLN A 123 -2.05 -19.28 -20.33
C GLN A 123 -2.95 -18.72 -19.22
N GLU A 124 -4.21 -18.41 -19.52
CA GLU A 124 -5.19 -17.86 -18.57
C GLU A 124 -5.74 -18.99 -17.67
N PRO A 125 -5.67 -18.86 -16.33
CA PRO A 125 -6.16 -19.90 -15.43
C PRO A 125 -7.69 -19.92 -15.39
N PHE A 126 -8.27 -21.12 -15.35
CA PHE A 126 -9.72 -21.31 -15.16
C PHE A 126 -10.08 -22.32 -14.06
N PHE A 127 -9.14 -23.16 -13.63
CA PHE A 127 -9.32 -24.07 -12.50
C PHE A 127 -7.96 -24.34 -11.82
N ALA A 128 -7.95 -24.52 -10.49
CA ALA A 128 -6.73 -24.74 -9.74
C ALA A 128 -6.98 -25.59 -8.48
N GLY A 129 -5.95 -26.31 -8.03
CA GLY A 129 -5.95 -27.07 -6.79
C GLY A 129 -4.53 -27.37 -6.33
N THR A 130 -4.42 -28.01 -5.17
CA THR A 130 -3.13 -28.46 -4.65
C THR A 130 -2.91 -29.94 -4.97
N TYR A 131 -2.99 -30.81 -3.96
CA TYR A 131 -2.94 -32.26 -4.10
C TYR A 131 -4.32 -32.83 -4.45
N PHE A 132 -4.35 -33.77 -5.40
CA PHE A 132 -5.54 -34.53 -5.78
C PHE A 132 -5.29 -36.04 -5.61
N PRO A 133 -6.11 -36.76 -4.83
CA PRO A 133 -5.91 -38.18 -4.60
C PRO A 133 -6.18 -39.01 -5.88
N PRO A 134 -5.57 -40.20 -6.02
CA PRO A 134 -5.77 -41.05 -7.19
C PRO A 134 -7.21 -41.61 -7.30
N ASP A 135 -7.92 -41.73 -6.17
CA ASP A 135 -9.28 -42.25 -6.09
C ASP A 135 -10.27 -41.20 -5.56
N ASP A 136 -11.55 -41.33 -5.95
CA ASP A 136 -12.65 -40.58 -5.34
C ASP A 136 -12.78 -40.96 -3.85
N ARG A 137 -12.54 -40.02 -2.92
CA ARG A 137 -12.63 -40.25 -1.47
C ARG A 137 -13.33 -39.10 -0.74
N TRP A 138 -14.11 -39.43 0.28
CA TRP A 138 -14.79 -38.48 1.18
C TRP A 138 -15.60 -37.38 0.47
N GLY A 139 -16.28 -37.74 -0.63
CA GLY A 139 -17.09 -36.79 -1.40
C GLY A 139 -16.28 -35.81 -2.27
N ARG A 140 -14.95 -35.97 -2.37
CA ARG A 140 -14.09 -35.23 -3.29
C ARG A 140 -13.74 -36.10 -4.50
N PRO A 141 -13.79 -35.55 -5.73
CA PRO A 141 -13.36 -36.29 -6.91
C PRO A 141 -11.86 -36.55 -6.84
N GLY A 142 -11.46 -37.78 -7.12
CA GLY A 142 -10.08 -38.14 -7.41
C GLY A 142 -9.63 -37.56 -8.74
N PHE A 143 -8.32 -37.58 -8.95
CA PHE A 143 -7.69 -36.94 -10.09
C PHE A 143 -8.24 -37.43 -11.46
N PRO A 144 -8.49 -38.74 -11.69
CA PRO A 144 -9.08 -39.21 -12.95
C PRO A 144 -10.47 -38.64 -13.24
N SER A 145 -11.33 -38.55 -12.21
CA SER A 145 -12.69 -38.01 -12.31
C SER A 145 -12.65 -36.52 -12.62
N LEU A 146 -11.71 -35.78 -12.01
CA LEU A 146 -11.49 -34.37 -12.29
C LEU A 146 -11.00 -34.13 -13.73
N LEU A 147 -9.98 -34.87 -14.18
CA LEU A 147 -9.41 -34.75 -15.52
C LEU A 147 -10.48 -34.95 -16.61
N LYS A 148 -11.34 -35.96 -16.46
CA LYS A 148 -12.45 -36.22 -17.40
C LYS A 148 -13.45 -35.07 -17.44
N LYS A 149 -13.89 -34.57 -16.27
CA LYS A 149 -14.84 -33.45 -16.19
C LYS A 149 -14.29 -32.18 -16.85
N ILE A 150 -13.01 -31.87 -16.63
CA ILE A 150 -12.38 -30.70 -17.26
C ILE A 150 -12.28 -30.89 -18.78
N ALA A 151 -11.89 -32.09 -19.24
CA ALA A 151 -11.84 -32.39 -20.67
C ALA A 151 -13.21 -32.29 -21.35
N GLU A 152 -14.26 -32.85 -20.74
CA GLU A 152 -15.65 -32.78 -21.23
C GLU A 152 -16.14 -31.32 -21.28
N ALA A 153 -15.84 -30.51 -20.27
CA ALA A 153 -16.19 -29.09 -20.24
C ALA A 153 -15.47 -28.30 -21.36
N TRP A 154 -14.20 -28.62 -21.65
CA TRP A 154 -13.46 -28.01 -22.75
C TRP A 154 -14.00 -28.39 -24.12
N GLU A 155 -14.38 -29.66 -24.32
CA GLU A 155 -14.94 -30.14 -25.59
C GLU A 155 -16.35 -29.59 -25.85
N SER A 156 -17.15 -29.38 -24.81
CA SER A 156 -18.55 -28.94 -24.93
C SER A 156 -18.73 -27.41 -24.95
N ASP A 157 -17.94 -26.65 -24.19
CA ASP A 157 -18.12 -25.19 -24.03
C ASP A 157 -16.80 -24.43 -23.75
N SER A 158 -15.80 -24.62 -24.62
CA SER A 158 -14.51 -23.91 -24.53
C SER A 158 -14.63 -22.38 -24.56
N ALA A 159 -15.62 -21.84 -25.26
CA ALA A 159 -15.84 -20.40 -25.37
C ALA A 159 -16.22 -19.78 -24.01
N SER A 160 -17.13 -20.42 -23.27
CA SER A 160 -17.50 -19.98 -21.92
C SER A 160 -16.33 -20.09 -20.94
N LEU A 161 -15.59 -21.20 -20.96
CA LEU A 161 -14.41 -21.37 -20.10
C LEU A 161 -13.34 -20.30 -20.37
N THR A 162 -13.07 -20.00 -21.65
CA THR A 162 -12.11 -18.95 -22.03
C THR A 162 -12.59 -17.57 -21.57
N SER A 163 -13.88 -17.27 -21.70
CA SER A 163 -14.45 -16.02 -21.18
C SER A 163 -14.29 -15.91 -19.66
N GLN A 164 -14.54 -16.99 -18.91
CA GLN A 164 -14.35 -17.03 -17.46
C GLN A 164 -12.87 -16.87 -17.07
N ALA A 165 -11.96 -17.54 -17.78
CA ALA A 165 -10.52 -17.43 -17.58
C ALA A 165 -10.03 -15.98 -17.79
N ARG A 166 -10.48 -15.33 -18.87
CA ARG A 166 -10.17 -13.93 -19.16
C ARG A 166 -10.71 -12.99 -18.08
N GLN A 167 -11.95 -13.18 -17.62
CA GLN A 167 -12.52 -12.37 -16.54
C GLN A 167 -11.78 -12.55 -15.21
N LEU A 168 -11.34 -13.78 -14.88
CA LEU A 168 -10.49 -14.01 -13.72
C LEU A 168 -9.14 -13.32 -13.88
N THR A 169 -8.51 -13.45 -15.05
CA THR A 169 -7.20 -12.86 -15.35
C THR A 169 -7.24 -11.34 -15.26
N GLU A 170 -8.28 -10.68 -15.78
CA GLU A 170 -8.44 -9.22 -15.67
C GLU A 170 -8.65 -8.77 -14.22
N ARG A 171 -9.37 -9.54 -13.39
CA ARG A 171 -9.49 -9.27 -11.95
C ARG A 171 -8.13 -9.41 -11.24
N LEU A 172 -7.39 -10.48 -11.52
CA LEU A 172 -6.05 -10.69 -10.98
C LEU A 172 -5.10 -9.56 -11.38
N LYS A 173 -5.15 -9.10 -12.65
CA LYS A 173 -4.39 -7.93 -13.10
C LYS A 173 -4.75 -6.68 -12.31
N GLN A 174 -6.03 -6.40 -12.09
CA GLN A 174 -6.46 -5.24 -11.31
C GLN A 174 -5.96 -5.31 -9.86
N GLU A 175 -6.01 -6.48 -9.22
CA GLU A 175 -5.54 -6.67 -7.85
C GLU A 175 -4.01 -6.56 -7.74
N LEU A 176 -3.25 -7.22 -8.63
CA LEU A 176 -1.78 -7.23 -8.62
C LEU A 176 -1.16 -5.91 -9.10
N THR A 177 -1.91 -5.10 -9.86
CA THR A 177 -1.45 -3.76 -10.27
C THR A 177 -1.91 -2.64 -9.33
N ALA A 178 -2.84 -2.90 -8.41
CA ALA A 178 -3.35 -1.89 -7.48
C ALA A 178 -2.37 -1.55 -6.35
N VAL A 179 -1.32 -0.79 -6.67
CA VAL A 179 -0.53 -0.07 -5.67
C VAL A 179 -1.25 1.21 -5.26
N SER A 180 -1.03 1.64 -4.03
CA SER A 180 -1.56 2.90 -3.51
C SER A 180 -0.38 3.65 -2.92
N PRO A 181 0.32 4.45 -3.77
CA PRO A 181 1.48 5.22 -3.36
C PRO A 181 1.13 6.13 -2.19
N VAL A 182 1.54 5.79 -0.98
CA VAL A 182 1.25 6.57 0.24
C VAL A 182 2.53 6.70 1.04
N SER A 183 2.72 7.86 1.68
CA SER A 183 3.87 8.09 2.55
C SER A 183 3.79 7.21 3.80
N VAL A 184 4.90 6.62 4.21
CA VAL A 184 4.99 5.79 5.43
C VAL A 184 5.71 6.60 6.51
N SER A 185 5.13 6.70 7.71
CA SER A 185 5.76 7.36 8.85
C SER A 185 6.56 6.36 9.70
N VAL A 186 7.51 6.87 10.46
CA VAL A 186 8.28 6.09 11.45
C VAL A 186 7.37 5.50 12.54
N SER A 187 6.23 6.12 12.83
CA SER A 187 5.24 5.59 13.79
C SER A 187 4.71 4.21 13.42
N VAL A 188 4.78 3.81 12.14
CA VAL A 188 4.35 2.47 11.70
C VAL A 188 5.25 1.36 12.29
N LEU A 189 6.46 1.69 12.73
CA LEU A 189 7.31 0.76 13.49
C LEU A 189 6.67 0.38 14.83
N ASP A 190 6.01 1.31 15.51
CA ASP A 190 5.33 1.07 16.78
C ASP A 190 4.07 0.21 16.56
N ASP A 191 3.36 0.42 15.44
CA ASP A 191 2.25 -0.44 15.02
C ASP A 191 2.73 -1.87 14.72
N ALA A 192 3.89 -2.02 14.07
CA ALA A 192 4.51 -3.33 13.82
C ALA A 192 4.80 -4.07 15.14
N VAL A 193 5.46 -3.39 16.09
CA VAL A 193 5.76 -3.93 17.43
C VAL A 193 4.48 -4.36 18.14
N SER A 194 3.42 -3.54 18.07
CA SER A 194 2.12 -3.85 18.66
C SER A 194 1.51 -5.11 18.05
N GLN A 195 1.55 -5.27 16.73
CA GLN A 195 1.05 -6.49 16.07
C GLN A 195 1.87 -7.74 16.39
N PHE A 196 3.20 -7.62 16.50
CA PHE A 196 4.04 -8.74 16.96
C PHE A 196 3.67 -9.14 18.39
N ARG A 197 3.45 -8.17 19.28
CA ARG A 197 3.04 -8.43 20.66
C ARG A 197 1.69 -9.15 20.75
N GLU A 198 0.71 -8.78 19.93
CA GLU A 198 -0.61 -9.42 19.89
C GLU A 198 -0.55 -10.91 19.48
N HIS A 199 0.41 -11.31 18.66
CA HIS A 199 0.54 -12.67 18.13
C HIS A 199 1.62 -13.50 18.83
N PHE A 200 2.32 -12.94 19.80
CA PHE A 200 3.47 -13.57 20.44
C PHE A 200 3.05 -14.74 21.33
N ASP A 201 3.69 -15.89 21.14
CA ASP A 201 3.54 -17.03 22.03
C ASP A 201 4.50 -16.89 23.22
N GLU A 202 3.98 -16.46 24.36
CA GLU A 202 4.77 -16.28 25.59
C GLU A 202 5.34 -17.60 26.13
N ARG A 203 4.71 -18.74 25.84
CA ARG A 203 5.08 -20.04 26.42
C ARG A 203 6.20 -20.72 25.63
N HIS A 204 6.12 -20.71 24.31
CA HIS A 204 7.05 -21.42 23.44
C HIS A 204 7.84 -20.51 22.49
N GLY A 205 7.64 -19.19 22.57
CA GLY A 205 8.25 -18.25 21.63
C GLY A 205 7.69 -18.38 20.21
N GLY A 206 8.03 -17.43 19.35
CA GLY A 206 7.47 -17.32 18.01
C GLY A 206 6.15 -16.57 17.97
N PHE A 207 5.50 -16.60 16.81
CA PHE A 207 4.25 -15.89 16.56
C PHE A 207 3.23 -16.81 15.90
N GLY A 208 2.00 -16.80 16.42
CA GLY A 208 0.92 -17.67 15.95
C GLY A 208 0.98 -19.10 16.48
N THR A 209 0.16 -19.98 15.91
CA THR A 209 -0.01 -21.39 16.31
C THR A 209 0.81 -22.33 15.42
N ALA A 210 0.78 -23.63 15.71
CA ALA A 210 1.34 -24.65 14.82
C ALA A 210 0.61 -24.70 13.46
N PRO A 211 1.32 -24.98 12.34
CA PRO A 211 2.79 -25.12 12.24
C PRO A 211 3.52 -23.77 12.39
N LYS A 212 4.72 -23.78 12.98
CA LYS A 212 5.51 -22.57 13.27
C LYS A 212 6.70 -22.42 12.33
N PHE A 213 6.79 -21.26 11.69
CA PHE A 213 7.92 -20.85 10.84
C PHE A 213 8.85 -19.89 11.58
N PRO A 214 10.19 -19.98 11.40
CA PRO A 214 11.14 -19.04 11.98
C PRO A 214 10.91 -17.59 11.48
N PRO A 215 10.63 -16.62 12.37
CA PRO A 215 10.26 -15.27 11.99
C PRO A 215 11.49 -14.33 11.83
N SER A 216 12.55 -14.78 11.15
CA SER A 216 13.88 -14.13 11.14
C SER A 216 13.84 -12.63 10.83
N THR A 217 13.22 -12.22 9.72
CA THR A 217 13.11 -10.80 9.33
C THR A 217 12.33 -9.97 10.36
N GLY A 218 11.27 -10.55 10.94
CA GLY A 218 10.50 -9.92 12.00
C GLY A 218 11.32 -9.71 13.27
N LEU A 219 12.14 -10.68 13.66
CA LEU A 219 13.05 -10.57 14.80
C LEU A 219 14.13 -9.50 14.57
N SER A 220 14.69 -9.40 13.36
CA SER A 220 15.63 -8.33 12.99
C SER A 220 14.99 -6.94 13.06
N LEU A 221 13.71 -6.79 12.65
CA LEU A 221 12.97 -5.54 12.86
C LEU A 221 12.81 -5.25 14.36
N LEU A 222 12.41 -6.24 15.17
CA LEU A 222 12.24 -6.06 16.61
C LEU A 222 13.57 -5.66 17.28
N LEU A 223 14.72 -6.17 16.83
CA LEU A 223 16.04 -5.74 17.31
C LEU A 223 16.30 -4.26 16.96
N CYS A 224 15.92 -3.81 15.77
CA CYS A 224 16.00 -2.40 15.38
C CYS A 224 15.09 -1.53 16.27
N CYS A 225 13.84 -1.95 16.51
CA CYS A 225 12.91 -1.25 17.39
C CYS A 225 13.42 -1.22 18.85
N TYR A 226 13.97 -2.32 19.35
CA TYR A 226 14.56 -2.37 20.70
C TYR A 226 15.72 -1.38 20.85
N ARG A 227 16.61 -1.27 19.86
CA ARG A 227 17.70 -0.27 19.87
C ARG A 227 17.15 1.15 20.02
N ARG A 228 15.99 1.46 19.41
CA ARG A 228 15.37 2.79 19.44
C ARG A 228 14.68 3.08 20.77
N THR A 229 13.92 2.13 21.30
CA THR A 229 13.01 2.36 22.43
C THR A 229 13.56 1.88 23.76
N GLY A 230 14.47 0.91 23.76
CA GLY A 230 14.92 0.21 24.96
C GLY A 230 13.85 -0.65 25.64
N ASP A 231 12.70 -0.92 24.97
CA ASP A 231 11.59 -1.68 25.58
C ASP A 231 11.99 -3.13 25.87
N SER A 232 12.11 -3.47 27.16
CA SER A 232 12.49 -4.80 27.61
C SER A 232 11.52 -5.91 27.19
N ARG A 233 10.23 -5.59 26.96
CA ARG A 233 9.25 -6.56 26.45
C ARG A 233 9.54 -6.96 25.01
N VAL A 234 10.03 -6.03 24.19
CA VAL A 234 10.49 -6.32 22.83
C VAL A 234 11.67 -7.28 22.87
N LEU A 235 12.64 -7.01 23.74
CA LEU A 235 13.79 -7.90 23.91
C LEU A 235 13.37 -9.30 24.37
N GLN A 236 12.40 -9.40 25.29
CA GLN A 236 11.86 -10.68 25.76
C GLN A 236 11.25 -11.50 24.62
N MET A 237 10.47 -10.88 23.71
CA MET A 237 9.92 -11.58 22.55
C MET A 237 11.02 -12.18 21.68
N ILE A 238 12.09 -11.42 21.46
CA ILE A 238 13.24 -11.86 20.66
C ILE A 238 13.96 -13.02 21.34
N THR A 239 14.36 -12.84 22.59
CA THR A 239 15.16 -13.87 23.30
C THR A 239 14.36 -15.15 23.51
N ASN A 240 13.07 -15.07 23.87
CA ASN A 240 12.26 -16.28 24.09
C ASN A 240 12.10 -17.10 22.80
N THR A 241 11.90 -16.42 21.66
CA THR A 241 11.78 -17.05 20.36
C THR A 241 13.09 -17.73 19.95
N LEU A 242 14.21 -17.00 20.03
CA LEU A 242 15.53 -17.52 19.66
C LEU A 242 15.99 -18.65 20.60
N ASP A 243 15.75 -18.54 21.90
CA ASP A 243 16.08 -19.57 22.88
C ASP A 243 15.25 -20.84 22.62
N SER A 244 13.95 -20.69 22.35
CA SER A 244 13.05 -21.83 22.09
C SER A 244 13.38 -22.56 20.79
N MET A 245 13.67 -21.83 19.71
CA MET A 245 14.11 -22.45 18.45
C MET A 245 15.46 -23.17 18.59
N ALA A 246 16.43 -22.56 19.27
CA ALA A 246 17.74 -23.17 19.48
C ALA A 246 17.70 -24.38 20.42
N ALA A 247 16.71 -24.43 21.33
CA ALA A 247 16.46 -25.58 22.20
C ALA A 247 15.66 -26.69 21.51
N GLY A 248 14.80 -26.34 20.55
CA GLY A 248 13.93 -27.29 19.84
C GLY A 248 14.66 -28.28 18.93
N GLY A 249 13.90 -29.22 18.37
CA GLY A 249 14.37 -30.17 17.36
C GLY A 249 14.43 -29.58 15.95
N ILE A 250 13.87 -28.38 15.73
CA ILE A 250 14.09 -27.59 14.50
C ILE A 250 15.56 -27.25 14.27
N TYR A 251 16.36 -27.17 15.34
CA TYR A 251 17.80 -27.01 15.28
C TYR A 251 18.50 -28.37 15.33
N ASP A 252 19.34 -28.70 14.34
CA ASP A 252 20.10 -29.95 14.34
C ASP A 252 21.26 -29.89 15.33
N HIS A 253 21.03 -30.41 16.54
CA HIS A 253 22.01 -30.39 17.64
C HIS A 253 23.28 -31.20 17.38
N ILE A 254 23.31 -32.06 16.35
CA ILE A 254 24.46 -32.94 16.03
C ILE A 254 25.29 -32.35 14.89
N GLY A 255 24.64 -31.95 13.79
CA GLY A 255 25.32 -31.42 12.60
C GLY A 255 25.24 -29.91 12.39
N GLY A 256 24.39 -29.20 13.13
CA GLY A 256 24.10 -27.79 12.88
C GLY A 256 23.13 -27.55 11.73
N GLY A 257 22.74 -26.30 11.57
CA GLY A 257 21.70 -25.87 10.65
C GLY A 257 20.28 -26.07 11.19
N PHE A 258 19.36 -25.28 10.67
CA PHE A 258 17.94 -25.32 10.98
C PHE A 258 17.16 -26.00 9.87
N ALA A 259 16.16 -26.78 10.27
CA ALA A 259 15.06 -27.19 9.42
C ALA A 259 14.12 -26.00 9.15
N ARG A 260 13.34 -26.05 8.07
CA ARG A 260 12.53 -24.92 7.61
C ARG A 260 11.45 -24.49 8.61
N TYR A 261 10.72 -25.43 9.18
CA TYR A 261 9.64 -25.13 10.12
C TYR A 261 9.32 -26.30 11.06
N SER A 262 8.60 -25.99 12.13
CA SER A 262 8.10 -26.97 13.10
C SER A 262 6.63 -27.27 12.86
N THR A 263 6.27 -28.55 12.88
CA THR A 263 4.86 -29.00 12.82
C THR A 263 4.11 -28.78 14.13
N ASP A 264 4.83 -28.68 15.25
CA ASP A 264 4.26 -28.42 16.56
C ASP A 264 4.61 -27.03 17.10
N GLU A 265 3.89 -26.60 18.13
CA GLU A 265 4.03 -25.28 18.74
C GLU A 265 5.30 -25.13 19.59
N ARG A 266 5.96 -26.24 19.93
CA ARG A 266 7.09 -26.30 20.88
C ARG A 266 8.46 -26.22 20.18
N TRP A 267 8.48 -26.16 18.85
CA TRP A 267 9.69 -26.26 18.02
C TRP A 267 10.37 -27.63 18.08
N LEU A 268 9.65 -28.68 18.53
CA LEU A 268 10.22 -30.01 18.72
C LEU A 268 10.28 -30.79 17.40
N VAL A 269 9.18 -30.81 16.64
CA VAL A 269 9.03 -31.72 15.50
C VAL A 269 9.21 -30.95 14.19
N PRO A 270 10.39 -31.01 13.54
CA PRO A 270 10.61 -30.31 12.28
C PRO A 270 9.92 -31.02 11.11
N HIS A 271 9.64 -30.26 10.05
CA HIS A 271 9.75 -30.81 8.70
C HIS A 271 11.22 -30.73 8.29
N PHE A 272 11.89 -31.88 8.21
CA PHE A 272 13.36 -32.02 8.26
C PHE A 272 14.12 -31.42 7.06
N GLU A 273 13.43 -30.79 6.10
CA GLU A 273 14.06 -30.05 5.01
C GLU A 273 14.89 -28.87 5.55
N LYS A 274 16.07 -28.65 4.99
CA LYS A 274 16.93 -27.49 5.33
C LYS A 274 17.17 -26.66 4.09
N MET A 275 16.76 -25.40 4.14
CA MET A 275 16.90 -24.45 3.04
C MET A 275 18.07 -23.51 3.29
N LEU A 276 18.77 -23.12 2.21
CA LEU A 276 19.87 -22.17 2.29
C LEU A 276 19.43 -20.81 2.85
N TYR A 277 18.28 -20.31 2.41
CA TYR A 277 17.78 -18.99 2.81
C TYR A 277 17.37 -18.93 4.30
N ASP A 278 16.74 -19.98 4.84
CA ASP A 278 16.36 -20.03 6.26
C ASP A 278 17.60 -19.95 7.15
N ASN A 279 18.63 -20.73 6.78
CA ASN A 279 19.89 -20.77 7.50
C ASN A 279 20.68 -19.45 7.36
N ALA A 280 20.65 -18.79 6.20
CA ALA A 280 21.24 -17.47 6.02
C ALA A 280 20.58 -16.42 6.93
N LEU A 281 19.25 -16.36 6.91
CA LEU A 281 18.47 -15.38 7.69
C LEU A 281 18.60 -15.63 9.19
N LEU A 282 18.51 -16.89 9.63
CA LEU A 282 18.68 -17.23 11.05
C LEU A 282 20.09 -16.94 11.55
N ALA A 283 21.13 -17.32 10.81
CA ALA A 283 22.51 -17.01 11.19
C ALA A 283 22.70 -15.50 11.39
N ARG A 284 22.12 -14.67 10.52
CA ARG A 284 22.14 -13.21 10.65
C ARG A 284 21.37 -12.74 11.89
N THR A 285 20.15 -13.21 12.12
CA THR A 285 19.34 -12.79 13.28
C THR A 285 19.99 -13.20 14.61
N TYR A 286 20.55 -14.40 14.73
CA TYR A 286 21.30 -14.81 15.92
C TYR A 286 22.56 -13.96 16.12
N LEU A 287 23.25 -13.57 15.05
CA LEU A 287 24.40 -12.69 15.12
C LEU A 287 24.02 -11.28 15.62
N GLU A 288 22.95 -10.71 15.09
CA GLU A 288 22.43 -9.40 15.51
C GLU A 288 21.99 -9.45 16.99
N ALA A 289 21.29 -10.51 17.39
CA ALA A 289 20.90 -10.74 18.78
C ALA A 289 22.12 -10.94 19.70
N TYR A 290 23.19 -11.57 19.23
CA TYR A 290 24.46 -11.66 19.97
C TYR A 290 25.07 -10.28 20.21
N GLN A 291 25.08 -9.40 19.20
CA GLN A 291 25.60 -8.04 19.38
C GLN A 291 24.81 -7.23 20.41
N VAL A 292 23.48 -7.41 20.46
CA VAL A 292 22.59 -6.73 21.42
C VAL A 292 22.70 -7.33 22.84
N THR A 293 22.64 -8.66 22.96
CA THR A 293 22.50 -9.34 24.26
C THR A 293 23.81 -9.82 24.88
N LYS A 294 24.86 -9.94 24.07
CA LYS A 294 26.16 -10.54 24.44
C LYS A 294 26.10 -12.00 24.89
N ARG A 295 25.01 -12.71 24.63
CA ARG A 295 24.83 -14.12 25.00
C ARG A 295 25.72 -15.03 24.13
N PRO A 296 26.70 -15.77 24.71
CA PRO A 296 27.60 -16.63 23.95
C PRO A 296 26.89 -17.75 23.16
N SER A 297 25.71 -18.19 23.62
CA SER A 297 24.90 -19.21 22.94
C SER A 297 24.48 -18.77 21.53
N TYR A 298 24.10 -17.50 21.31
CA TYR A 298 23.72 -17.00 19.99
C TYR A 298 24.90 -16.94 19.02
N ARG A 299 26.08 -16.58 19.52
CA ARG A 299 27.33 -16.71 18.76
C ARG A 299 27.59 -18.16 18.36
N GLN A 300 27.39 -19.11 19.27
CA GLN A 300 27.60 -20.53 19.00
C GLN A 300 26.65 -21.05 17.92
N VAL A 301 25.36 -20.74 18.01
CA VAL A 301 24.36 -21.13 16.98
C VAL A 301 24.75 -20.57 15.61
N THR A 302 25.15 -19.29 15.54
CA THR A 302 25.62 -18.68 14.29
C THR A 302 26.79 -19.46 13.68
N ILE A 303 27.80 -19.80 14.50
CA ILE A 303 28.97 -20.55 14.05
C ILE A 303 28.58 -21.94 13.55
N GLU A 304 27.74 -22.66 14.29
CA GLU A 304 27.34 -24.02 13.94
C GLU A 304 26.50 -24.08 12.65
N VAL A 305 25.65 -23.08 12.41
CA VAL A 305 24.92 -22.93 11.14
C VAL A 305 25.87 -22.66 9.98
N LEU A 306 26.79 -21.69 10.11
CA LEU A 306 27.70 -21.35 9.01
C LEU A 306 28.74 -22.45 8.74
N ASP A 307 29.22 -23.14 9.78
CA ASP A 307 30.11 -24.28 9.62
C ASP A 307 29.39 -25.48 8.99
N TYR A 308 28.09 -25.66 9.23
CA TYR A 308 27.27 -26.62 8.47
C TYR A 308 27.25 -26.27 6.98
N ILE A 309 26.99 -25.00 6.64
CA ILE A 309 26.93 -24.55 5.24
C ILE A 309 28.26 -24.77 4.53
N LEU A 310 29.38 -24.36 5.13
CA LEU A 310 30.72 -24.56 4.56
C LEU A 310 31.08 -26.04 4.38
N ARG A 311 30.58 -26.91 5.25
CA ARG A 311 30.93 -28.33 5.26
C ARG A 311 30.06 -29.17 4.32
N GLU A 312 28.76 -28.87 4.24
CA GLU A 312 27.76 -29.76 3.60
C GLU A 312 27.04 -29.11 2.41
N MET A 313 26.97 -27.77 2.35
CA MET A 313 26.16 -27.03 1.37
C MET A 313 27.01 -26.16 0.43
N THR A 314 28.29 -26.48 0.23
CA THR A 314 29.22 -25.67 -0.58
C THR A 314 29.83 -26.50 -1.71
N ASP A 315 29.74 -25.97 -2.94
CA ASP A 315 30.40 -26.50 -4.13
C ASP A 315 31.92 -26.22 -4.07
N GLN A 316 32.73 -27.07 -4.71
CA GLN A 316 34.18 -26.87 -4.82
C GLN A 316 34.55 -25.56 -5.52
N ALA A 317 33.73 -25.10 -6.47
CA ALA A 317 33.86 -23.81 -7.15
C ALA A 317 33.48 -22.61 -6.26
N GLY A 318 32.77 -22.85 -5.15
CA GLY A 318 32.53 -21.88 -4.09
C GLY A 318 31.07 -21.44 -3.90
N GLY A 319 30.17 -21.71 -4.85
CA GLY A 319 28.74 -21.43 -4.69
C GLY A 319 28.08 -22.34 -3.65
N PHE A 320 27.00 -21.87 -3.03
CA PHE A 320 26.23 -22.61 -2.04
C PHE A 320 25.01 -23.30 -2.68
N TYR A 321 24.81 -24.56 -2.31
CA TYR A 321 23.68 -25.39 -2.72
C TYR A 321 22.36 -24.92 -2.10
N SER A 322 21.23 -25.24 -2.73
CA SER A 322 19.94 -24.64 -2.44
C SER A 322 19.24 -25.27 -1.22
N ALA A 323 19.21 -26.60 -1.12
CA ALA A 323 18.50 -27.31 -0.05
C ALA A 323 18.96 -28.76 0.17
N THR A 324 18.58 -29.32 1.33
CA THR A 324 18.55 -30.77 1.57
C THR A 324 17.13 -31.23 1.83
N ASP A 325 16.74 -32.35 1.20
CA ASP A 325 15.43 -32.99 1.32
C ASP A 325 15.11 -33.40 2.77
N ALA A 326 13.84 -33.53 3.09
CA ALA A 326 13.34 -34.05 4.36
C ALA A 326 13.40 -35.58 4.43
N ASP A 327 13.26 -36.25 3.28
CA ASP A 327 13.20 -37.72 3.19
C ASP A 327 14.60 -38.35 3.04
N SER A 328 14.83 -39.45 3.76
CA SER A 328 15.93 -40.37 3.49
C SER A 328 15.38 -41.80 3.39
N GLU A 329 15.74 -42.50 2.31
CA GLU A 329 15.18 -43.81 1.97
C GLU A 329 13.63 -43.82 1.90
N GLY A 330 13.04 -42.68 1.49
CA GLY A 330 11.59 -42.50 1.38
C GLY A 330 10.86 -42.34 2.71
N VAL A 331 11.59 -42.10 3.81
CA VAL A 331 11.06 -41.85 5.15
C VAL A 331 11.56 -40.49 5.66
N GLU A 332 10.63 -39.61 6.01
CA GLU A 332 10.93 -38.27 6.54
C GLU A 332 11.72 -38.37 7.86
N GLY A 333 12.80 -37.58 7.98
CA GLY A 333 13.55 -37.44 9.24
C GLY A 333 14.44 -38.63 9.64
N LYS A 334 14.36 -39.78 8.95
CA LYS A 334 15.10 -41.03 9.28
C LYS A 334 16.60 -40.81 9.50
N PHE A 335 17.21 -39.91 8.74
CA PHE A 335 18.63 -39.59 8.87
C PHE A 335 18.98 -38.92 10.21
N PHE A 336 18.06 -38.13 10.78
CA PHE A 336 18.30 -37.22 11.89
C PHE A 336 17.94 -37.79 13.26
N VAL A 337 17.01 -38.75 13.33
CA VAL A 337 16.49 -39.31 14.59
C VAL A 337 17.34 -40.47 15.14
N TRP A 338 17.20 -40.72 16.45
CA TRP A 338 18.00 -41.72 17.17
C TRP A 338 17.16 -42.52 18.16
N THR A 339 17.52 -43.78 18.34
CA THR A 339 17.13 -44.59 19.49
C THR A 339 18.20 -44.53 20.57
N MET A 340 17.83 -44.74 21.83
CA MET A 340 18.80 -44.78 22.93
C MET A 340 19.85 -45.88 22.74
N SER A 341 19.45 -47.04 22.18
CA SER A 341 20.35 -48.15 21.90
C SER A 341 21.38 -47.82 20.80
N GLU A 342 21.00 -47.06 19.77
CA GLU A 342 21.96 -46.56 18.77
C GLU A 342 22.98 -45.61 19.39
N VAL A 343 22.55 -44.69 20.27
CA VAL A 343 23.47 -43.78 20.98
C VAL A 343 24.46 -44.59 21.83
N GLN A 344 23.96 -45.57 22.60
CA GLN A 344 24.80 -46.44 23.42
C GLN A 344 25.82 -47.23 22.58
N ALA A 345 25.39 -47.74 21.42
CA ALA A 345 26.25 -48.48 20.50
C ALA A 345 27.38 -47.62 19.90
N VAL A 346 27.11 -46.33 19.67
CA VAL A 346 28.12 -45.38 19.17
C VAL A 346 29.10 -44.97 20.27
N LEU A 347 28.61 -44.68 21.47
CA LEU A 347 29.44 -44.12 22.54
C LEU A 347 30.23 -45.17 23.31
N GLN A 348 29.71 -46.40 23.42
CA GLN A 348 30.37 -47.52 24.11
C GLN A 348 30.81 -47.16 25.54
N ASN A 349 30.12 -46.22 26.17
CA ASN A 349 30.36 -45.72 27.51
C ASN A 349 29.01 -45.36 28.14
N ASP A 350 28.65 -46.05 29.22
CA ASP A 350 27.32 -45.92 29.82
C ASP A 350 27.09 -44.55 30.47
N GLU A 351 28.11 -43.94 31.08
CA GLU A 351 27.98 -42.62 31.72
C GLU A 351 27.86 -41.51 30.68
N ASP A 352 28.65 -41.57 29.59
CA ASP A 352 28.53 -40.65 28.46
C ASP A 352 27.17 -40.77 27.78
N THR A 353 26.68 -42.01 27.61
CA THR A 353 25.34 -42.29 27.07
C THR A 353 24.27 -41.68 27.98
N ARG A 354 24.34 -41.93 29.30
CA ARG A 354 23.40 -41.37 30.28
C ARG A 354 23.35 -39.85 30.23
N ARG A 355 24.51 -39.19 30.21
CA ARG A 355 24.63 -37.72 30.16
C ARG A 355 24.11 -37.15 28.84
N PHE A 356 24.47 -37.75 27.71
CA PHE A 356 24.01 -37.31 26.39
C PHE A 356 22.49 -37.47 26.26
N CYS A 357 21.95 -38.63 26.63
CA CYS A 357 20.52 -38.91 26.56
C CYS A 357 19.70 -37.97 27.46
N ALA A 358 20.14 -37.71 28.69
CA ALA A 358 19.47 -36.76 29.58
C ALA A 358 19.52 -35.32 29.05
N CYS A 359 20.65 -34.91 28.45
CA CYS A 359 20.81 -33.56 27.89
C CYS A 359 19.95 -33.33 26.65
N TYR A 360 19.77 -34.35 25.82
CA TYR A 360 19.08 -34.27 24.53
C TYR A 360 17.66 -34.87 24.51
N ASP A 361 17.13 -35.19 25.69
CA ASP A 361 15.81 -35.79 25.87
C ASP A 361 15.60 -37.07 25.05
N ILE A 362 16.62 -37.93 25.03
CA ILE A 362 16.58 -39.25 24.37
C ILE A 362 16.16 -40.29 25.40
N THR A 363 15.03 -40.95 25.14
CA THR A 363 14.45 -41.98 26.01
C THR A 363 14.29 -43.30 25.27
N GLU A 364 14.06 -44.39 26.02
CA GLU A 364 13.76 -45.71 25.43
C GLU A 364 12.44 -45.73 24.65
N GLN A 365 11.43 -44.96 25.08
CA GLN A 365 10.12 -44.92 24.41
C GLN A 365 10.11 -44.05 23.15
N GLY A 366 11.08 -43.14 23.02
CA GLY A 366 11.08 -42.11 22.00
C GLY A 366 10.34 -40.85 22.43
N ASN A 367 10.76 -39.70 21.92
CA ASN A 367 10.04 -38.43 22.05
C ASN A 367 9.23 -38.07 20.77
N TRP A 368 9.35 -38.88 19.70
CA TRP A 368 8.60 -38.78 18.45
C TRP A 368 8.60 -40.12 17.69
N GLU A 369 7.43 -40.69 17.37
CA GLU A 369 7.26 -41.91 16.54
C GLU A 369 8.23 -43.08 16.88
N HIS A 370 8.34 -43.41 18.18
CA HIS A 370 9.25 -44.44 18.72
C HIS A 370 10.75 -44.17 18.53
N HIS A 371 11.11 -43.00 18.00
CA HIS A 371 12.48 -42.49 17.91
C HIS A 371 12.61 -41.21 18.75
N ASN A 372 13.82 -40.67 18.80
CA ASN A 372 14.10 -39.42 19.49
C ASN A 372 14.65 -38.39 18.51
N ILE A 373 14.06 -37.21 18.53
CA ILE A 373 14.61 -35.99 17.97
C ILE A 373 15.46 -35.34 19.08
N PRO A 374 16.79 -35.28 18.93
CA PRO A 374 17.65 -34.62 19.91
C PRO A 374 17.20 -33.17 20.13
N ASN A 375 16.90 -32.80 21.36
CA ASN A 375 16.45 -31.45 21.72
C ASN A 375 16.86 -31.08 23.15
N ARG A 376 16.86 -29.80 23.49
CA ARG A 376 17.20 -29.26 24.81
C ARG A 376 16.04 -28.49 25.45
N LEU A 377 14.79 -28.92 25.19
CA LEU A 377 13.60 -28.26 25.75
C LEU A 377 13.48 -28.43 27.28
N ARG A 378 14.15 -29.43 27.84
CA ARG A 378 14.26 -29.62 29.29
C ARG A 378 15.22 -28.56 29.88
N PRO A 379 14.81 -27.84 30.95
CA PRO A 379 15.70 -26.89 31.62
C PRO A 379 17.02 -27.54 32.05
N ILE A 380 18.14 -26.90 31.74
CA ILE A 380 19.47 -27.45 31.99
C ILE A 380 19.70 -27.73 33.49
N GLU A 381 19.12 -26.92 34.36
CA GLU A 381 19.21 -27.08 35.81
C GLU A 381 18.56 -28.38 36.28
N ALA A 382 17.46 -28.79 35.65
CA ALA A 382 16.79 -30.05 35.95
C ALA A 382 17.64 -31.25 35.50
N VAL A 383 18.28 -31.15 34.33
CA VAL A 383 19.21 -32.17 33.81
C VAL A 383 20.43 -32.32 34.72
N LEU A 384 21.06 -31.21 35.11
CA LEU A 384 22.23 -31.22 36.01
C LEU A 384 21.89 -31.83 37.37
N LYS A 385 20.70 -31.53 37.91
CA LYS A 385 20.23 -32.10 39.18
C LYS A 385 19.96 -33.61 39.08
N GLU A 386 19.37 -34.08 37.98
CA GLU A 386 19.13 -35.51 37.73
C GLU A 386 20.45 -36.28 37.59
N LEU A 387 21.41 -35.69 36.89
CA LEU A 387 22.72 -36.31 36.64
C LEU A 387 23.66 -36.20 37.84
N ASN A 388 23.40 -35.25 38.76
CA ASN A 388 24.27 -34.87 39.89
C ASN A 388 25.70 -34.50 39.44
N ILE A 389 25.79 -33.61 38.44
CA ILE A 389 27.04 -33.09 37.87
C ILE A 389 26.96 -31.58 37.67
N THR A 390 28.11 -30.96 37.43
CA THR A 390 28.23 -29.55 37.07
C THR A 390 27.98 -29.29 35.58
N LEU A 391 27.71 -28.03 35.23
CA LEU A 391 27.56 -27.62 33.83
C LEU A 391 28.84 -27.84 33.02
N ASP A 392 30.00 -27.65 33.63
CA ASP A 392 31.30 -27.83 32.97
C ASP A 392 31.53 -29.31 32.63
N GLU A 393 31.27 -30.24 33.56
CA GLU A 393 31.36 -31.68 33.30
C GLU A 393 30.40 -32.15 32.20
N LEU A 394 29.16 -31.64 32.20
CA LEU A 394 28.20 -31.95 31.14
C LEU A 394 28.70 -31.39 29.80
N SER A 395 29.17 -30.14 29.78
CA SER A 395 29.68 -29.49 28.59
C SER A 395 30.89 -30.23 28.01
N GLU A 396 31.86 -30.63 28.83
CA GLU A 396 33.01 -31.44 28.41
C GLU A 396 32.56 -32.78 27.81
N THR A 397 31.56 -33.43 28.42
CA THR A 397 30.97 -34.66 27.90
C THR A 397 30.39 -34.42 26.50
N ILE A 398 29.53 -33.41 26.33
CA ILE A 398 28.89 -33.09 25.05
C ILE A 398 29.91 -32.75 23.96
N HIS A 399 30.94 -31.94 24.28
CA HIS A 399 31.99 -31.58 23.32
C HIS A 399 32.76 -32.79 22.82
N ARG A 400 33.02 -33.78 23.68
CA ARG A 400 33.72 -35.02 23.32
C ARG A 400 32.86 -35.97 22.49
N VAL A 401 31.58 -36.13 22.85
CA VAL A 401 30.73 -37.19 22.27
C VAL A 401 30.00 -36.77 20.99
N ARG A 402 29.61 -35.48 20.87
CA ARG A 402 28.86 -35.00 19.69
C ARG A 402 29.56 -35.31 18.35
N PRO A 403 30.89 -35.12 18.19
CA PRO A 403 31.58 -35.49 16.96
C PRO A 403 31.49 -36.99 16.63
N LEU A 404 31.44 -37.88 17.64
CA LEU A 404 31.30 -39.32 17.43
C LEU A 404 29.91 -39.67 16.87
N LEU A 405 28.85 -39.06 17.42
CA LEU A 405 27.49 -39.22 16.89
C LEU A 405 27.39 -38.68 15.47
N TYR A 406 28.02 -37.55 15.17
CA TYR A 406 28.06 -37.01 13.82
C TYR A 406 28.77 -37.94 12.84
N GLN A 407 29.94 -38.48 13.20
CA GLN A 407 30.66 -39.48 12.39
C GLN A 407 29.85 -40.76 12.17
N ALA A 408 29.10 -41.20 13.17
CA ALA A 408 28.18 -42.33 13.02
C ALA A 408 27.04 -42.01 12.06
N ARG A 409 26.46 -40.80 12.16
CA ARG A 409 25.39 -40.33 11.26
C ARG A 409 25.83 -40.27 9.81
N GLN A 410 27.07 -39.84 9.54
CA GLN A 410 27.63 -39.77 8.18
C GLN A 410 27.70 -41.13 7.45
N LYS A 411 27.58 -42.26 8.16
CA LYS A 411 27.51 -43.60 7.56
C LYS A 411 26.09 -43.99 7.12
N ARG A 412 25.08 -43.24 7.53
CA ARG A 412 23.68 -43.43 7.09
C ARG A 412 23.50 -42.87 5.67
N ILE A 413 22.44 -43.29 4.99
CA ILE A 413 22.07 -42.71 3.69
C ILE A 413 21.59 -41.27 3.93
N PRO A 414 22.26 -40.25 3.36
CA PRO A 414 21.85 -38.86 3.55
C PRO A 414 20.55 -38.56 2.78
N PRO A 415 19.79 -37.54 3.19
CA PRO A 415 18.72 -36.99 2.37
C PRO A 415 19.25 -36.49 1.01
N GLY A 416 18.36 -36.39 0.03
CA GLY A 416 18.70 -35.82 -1.27
C GLY A 416 19.27 -34.40 -1.14
N LEU A 417 20.35 -34.11 -1.86
CA LEU A 417 20.92 -32.77 -1.95
C LEU A 417 20.41 -32.11 -3.24
N ASP A 418 19.74 -30.96 -3.10
CA ASP A 418 19.50 -30.08 -4.23
C ASP A 418 20.75 -29.21 -4.44
N ASP A 419 21.61 -29.67 -5.34
CA ASP A 419 22.91 -29.08 -5.65
C ASP A 419 22.83 -27.92 -6.66
N LYS A 420 21.63 -27.37 -6.90
CA LYS A 420 21.48 -26.12 -7.66
C LYS A 420 22.04 -24.94 -6.87
N ILE A 421 22.67 -24.02 -7.57
CA ILE A 421 23.13 -22.73 -7.02
C ILE A 421 22.19 -21.65 -7.54
N ILE A 422 21.50 -20.96 -6.62
CA ILE A 422 20.56 -19.88 -6.94
C ILE A 422 21.16 -18.54 -6.52
N THR A 423 21.19 -17.57 -7.45
CA THR A 423 21.81 -16.25 -7.25
C THR A 423 21.22 -15.52 -6.03
N ALA A 424 19.89 -15.41 -5.96
CA ALA A 424 19.22 -14.76 -4.83
C ALA A 424 19.62 -15.37 -3.47
N TRP A 425 19.55 -16.69 -3.32
CA TRP A 425 19.79 -17.36 -2.03
C TRP A 425 21.26 -17.30 -1.61
N ASN A 426 22.17 -17.38 -2.59
CA ASN A 426 23.59 -17.16 -2.35
C ASN A 426 23.86 -15.72 -1.93
N GLY A 427 23.15 -14.72 -2.48
CA GLY A 427 23.23 -13.33 -2.02
C GLY A 427 22.95 -13.18 -0.51
N MET A 428 21.90 -13.85 -0.01
CA MET A 428 21.59 -13.89 1.42
C MET A 428 22.68 -14.59 2.25
N MET A 429 23.20 -15.72 1.78
CA MET A 429 24.26 -16.43 2.50
C MET A 429 25.60 -15.68 2.49
N ILE A 430 25.94 -15.02 1.38
CA ILE A 430 27.10 -14.12 1.26
C ILE A 430 27.00 -13.01 2.31
N SER A 431 25.82 -12.38 2.45
CA SER A 431 25.54 -11.40 3.48
C SER A 431 25.77 -11.97 4.90
N ALA A 432 25.19 -13.13 5.21
CA ALA A 432 25.33 -13.76 6.53
C ALA A 432 26.80 -14.11 6.87
N MET A 433 27.53 -14.67 5.90
CA MET A 433 28.96 -15.00 6.03
C MET A 433 29.83 -13.75 6.18
N ALA A 434 29.58 -12.71 5.40
CA ALA A 434 30.30 -11.44 5.48
C ALA A 434 30.08 -10.78 6.85
N GLU A 435 28.83 -10.70 7.31
CA GLU A 435 28.50 -10.13 8.61
C GLU A 435 29.08 -10.94 9.75
N ALA A 436 29.01 -12.27 9.72
CA ALA A 436 29.61 -13.12 10.74
C ALA A 436 31.14 -13.00 10.75
N GLY A 437 31.78 -12.95 9.58
CA GLY A 437 33.21 -12.71 9.47
C GLY A 437 33.63 -11.37 10.05
N ARG A 438 32.85 -10.31 9.76
CA ARG A 438 33.02 -8.97 10.31
C ARG A 438 32.84 -8.98 11.82
N VAL A 439 31.69 -9.39 12.34
CA VAL A 439 31.33 -9.29 13.77
C VAL A 439 32.13 -10.25 14.64
N LEU A 440 32.25 -11.53 14.25
CA LEU A 440 32.92 -12.55 15.06
C LEU A 440 34.44 -12.57 14.87
N GLY A 441 34.96 -11.89 13.85
CA GLY A 441 36.38 -11.86 13.51
C GLY A 441 36.93 -13.21 13.03
N ILE A 442 36.09 -14.04 12.41
CA ILE A 442 36.45 -15.37 11.92
C ILE A 442 36.72 -15.30 10.40
N PRO A 443 37.98 -15.38 9.93
CA PRO A 443 38.32 -15.11 8.53
C PRO A 443 37.71 -16.09 7.51
N ARG A 444 37.44 -17.35 7.91
CA ARG A 444 36.92 -18.37 6.98
C ARG A 444 35.55 -18.00 6.40
N TYR A 445 34.74 -17.22 7.12
CA TYR A 445 33.42 -16.80 6.62
C TYR A 445 33.54 -15.73 5.55
N VAL A 446 34.42 -14.72 5.72
CA VAL A 446 34.71 -13.75 4.66
C VAL A 446 35.29 -14.46 3.43
N ALA A 447 36.20 -15.42 3.63
CA ALA A 447 36.76 -16.20 2.53
C ALA A 447 35.70 -17.03 1.78
N GLY A 448 34.76 -17.66 2.49
CA GLY A 448 33.63 -18.36 1.88
C GLY A 448 32.72 -17.43 1.09
N ALA A 449 32.35 -16.28 1.66
CA ALA A 449 31.55 -15.25 1.00
C ALA A 449 32.22 -14.72 -0.28
N MET A 450 33.54 -14.48 -0.24
CA MET A 450 34.30 -14.04 -1.42
C MET A 450 34.29 -15.08 -2.53
N LYS A 451 34.50 -16.37 -2.22
CA LYS A 451 34.48 -17.43 -3.22
C LYS A 451 33.10 -17.54 -3.88
N ALA A 452 32.03 -17.51 -3.09
CA ALA A 452 30.66 -17.55 -3.62
C ALA A 452 30.35 -16.31 -4.49
N ALA A 453 30.72 -15.11 -4.03
CA ALA A 453 30.53 -13.88 -4.79
C ALA A 453 31.31 -13.89 -6.11
N ASP A 454 32.57 -14.31 -6.08
CA ASP A 454 33.41 -14.43 -7.28
C ASP A 454 32.83 -15.44 -8.27
N PHE A 455 32.37 -16.60 -7.79
CA PHE A 455 31.69 -17.60 -8.60
C PHE A 455 30.45 -17.02 -9.30
N LEU A 456 29.59 -16.30 -8.59
CA LEU A 456 28.38 -15.70 -9.19
C LEU A 456 28.73 -14.59 -10.20
N LEU A 457 29.72 -13.75 -9.89
CA LEU A 457 30.14 -12.67 -10.78
C LEU A 457 30.82 -13.20 -12.06
N GLU A 458 31.39 -14.40 -12.02
CA GLU A 458 32.03 -15.05 -13.17
C GLU A 458 31.04 -15.90 -13.98
N ILE A 459 30.23 -16.73 -13.31
CA ILE A 459 29.41 -17.77 -13.95
C ILE A 459 27.96 -17.32 -14.17
N HIS A 460 27.39 -16.54 -13.25
CA HIS A 460 25.99 -16.10 -13.33
C HIS A 460 25.85 -14.73 -13.99
N ARG A 461 26.94 -14.06 -14.36
CA ARG A 461 26.90 -12.77 -15.06
C ARG A 461 27.14 -12.97 -16.55
N THR A 462 26.19 -12.54 -17.36
CA THR A 462 26.31 -12.52 -18.82
C THR A 462 27.32 -11.47 -19.31
N SER A 463 27.74 -11.58 -20.58
CA SER A 463 28.62 -10.59 -21.23
C SER A 463 28.02 -9.18 -21.25
N GLU A 464 26.69 -9.07 -21.30
CA GLU A 464 25.95 -7.81 -21.27
C GLU A 464 25.72 -7.28 -19.85
N GLY A 465 26.16 -8.02 -18.83
CA GLY A 465 26.07 -7.65 -17.43
C GLY A 465 24.74 -7.97 -16.74
N ALA A 466 23.82 -8.68 -17.41
CA ALA A 466 22.62 -9.24 -16.77
C ALA A 466 22.97 -10.48 -15.94
N LEU A 467 22.22 -10.73 -14.87
CA LEU A 467 22.32 -11.92 -14.05
C LEU A 467 21.48 -13.07 -14.61
N LEU A 468 22.02 -14.27 -14.46
CA LEU A 468 21.32 -15.54 -14.58
C LEU A 468 20.90 -16.02 -13.19
N ARG A 469 19.82 -16.78 -13.14
CA ARG A 469 19.19 -17.17 -11.87
C ARG A 469 19.87 -18.38 -11.23
N THR A 470 20.05 -19.43 -12.01
CA THR A 470 20.39 -20.77 -11.49
C THR A 470 21.53 -21.36 -12.28
N SER A 471 22.40 -22.09 -11.59
CA SER A 471 23.36 -22.98 -12.24
C SER A 471 23.43 -24.33 -11.54
N ARG A 472 23.83 -25.33 -12.31
CA ARG A 472 24.15 -26.66 -11.81
C ARG A 472 25.27 -27.23 -12.66
N GLN A 473 26.27 -27.83 -12.03
CA GLN A 473 27.47 -28.37 -12.72
C GLN A 473 28.13 -27.35 -13.66
N GLY A 474 28.21 -26.08 -13.23
CA GLY A 474 28.82 -24.99 -13.99
C GLY A 474 27.99 -24.44 -15.16
N ARG A 475 26.78 -24.96 -15.42
CA ARG A 475 25.89 -24.45 -16.47
C ARG A 475 24.87 -23.48 -15.88
N ALA A 476 25.14 -22.17 -15.99
CA ALA A 476 24.18 -21.13 -15.63
C ALA A 476 23.14 -20.91 -16.74
N HIS A 477 21.89 -20.72 -16.35
CA HIS A 477 20.78 -20.46 -17.28
C HIS A 477 19.61 -19.77 -16.55
N LEU A 478 18.58 -19.43 -17.33
CA LEU A 478 17.42 -18.60 -16.97
C LEU A 478 17.79 -17.17 -16.58
N ASN A 479 17.01 -16.20 -17.07
CA ASN A 479 17.22 -14.81 -16.74
C ASN A 479 16.92 -14.58 -15.25
N GLY A 480 17.78 -13.81 -14.58
CA GLY A 480 17.55 -13.39 -13.20
C GLY A 480 16.32 -12.49 -13.07
N VAL A 481 15.58 -12.68 -11.99
CA VAL A 481 14.44 -11.85 -11.57
C VAL A 481 14.89 -10.85 -10.50
N LEU A 482 14.01 -9.95 -10.05
CA LEU A 482 14.35 -8.86 -9.13
C LEU A 482 15.12 -9.32 -7.88
N GLU A 483 14.71 -10.42 -7.25
CA GLU A 483 15.37 -10.95 -6.05
C GLU A 483 16.84 -11.33 -6.29
N ASP A 484 17.19 -11.82 -7.49
CA ASP A 484 18.56 -12.19 -7.83
C ASP A 484 19.48 -10.97 -7.82
N TYR A 485 18.99 -9.83 -8.34
CA TYR A 485 19.72 -8.56 -8.31
C TYR A 485 19.74 -7.95 -6.92
N ALA A 486 18.59 -7.92 -6.24
CA ALA A 486 18.44 -7.28 -4.94
C ALA A 486 19.28 -7.96 -3.86
N TYR A 487 19.22 -9.28 -3.75
CA TYR A 487 19.88 -10.02 -2.66
C TYR A 487 21.37 -10.11 -2.91
N LEU A 488 21.80 -10.29 -4.16
CA LEU A 488 23.22 -10.26 -4.49
C LEU A 488 23.81 -8.86 -4.27
N ALA A 489 23.11 -7.79 -4.66
CA ALA A 489 23.57 -6.43 -4.39
C ALA A 489 23.73 -6.18 -2.89
N GLU A 490 22.75 -6.58 -2.06
CA GLU A 490 22.86 -6.45 -0.60
C GLU A 490 24.04 -7.26 -0.02
N GLY A 491 24.20 -8.52 -0.44
CA GLY A 491 25.31 -9.37 -0.02
C GLY A 491 26.68 -8.82 -0.43
N LEU A 492 26.79 -8.22 -1.62
CA LEU A 492 28.02 -7.59 -2.09
C LEU A 492 28.36 -6.30 -1.32
N ILE A 493 27.36 -5.52 -0.88
CA ILE A 493 27.59 -4.37 0.01
C ILE A 493 28.12 -4.87 1.36
N ASP A 494 27.49 -5.88 1.97
CA ASP A 494 27.95 -6.46 3.24
C ASP A 494 29.36 -7.06 3.10
N LEU A 495 29.66 -7.72 1.98
CA LEU A 495 30.98 -8.26 1.68
C LEU A 495 32.03 -7.16 1.51
N TYR A 496 31.69 -6.04 0.87
CA TYR A 496 32.56 -4.88 0.81
C TYR A 496 32.82 -4.30 2.22
N GLU A 497 31.79 -4.13 3.04
CA GLU A 497 31.93 -3.62 4.41
C GLU A 497 32.79 -4.54 5.29
N ALA A 498 32.78 -5.85 5.03
CA ALA A 498 33.58 -6.84 5.76
C ALA A 498 35.03 -6.96 5.24
N SER A 499 35.25 -6.84 3.93
CA SER A 499 36.54 -7.13 3.27
C SER A 499 37.34 -5.90 2.83
N GLY A 500 36.69 -4.76 2.63
CA GLY A 500 37.26 -3.55 2.06
C GLY A 500 37.55 -3.62 0.55
N GLN A 501 37.10 -4.66 -0.18
CA GLN A 501 37.38 -4.80 -1.61
C GLN A 501 36.36 -4.03 -2.47
N GLU A 502 36.78 -2.90 -3.03
CA GLU A 502 35.94 -1.97 -3.81
C GLU A 502 35.20 -2.61 -5.02
N ARG A 503 35.74 -3.72 -5.57
CA ARG A 503 35.12 -4.44 -6.70
C ARG A 503 33.70 -4.93 -6.39
N TYR A 504 33.42 -5.34 -5.15
CA TYR A 504 32.10 -5.83 -4.77
C TYR A 504 31.09 -4.69 -4.65
N LEU A 505 31.47 -3.57 -4.05
CA LEU A 505 30.60 -2.38 -3.99
C LEU A 505 30.30 -1.84 -5.39
N SER A 506 31.30 -1.85 -6.28
CA SER A 506 31.12 -1.44 -7.67
C SER A 506 30.16 -2.35 -8.43
N ALA A 507 30.23 -3.67 -8.22
CA ALA A 507 29.27 -4.61 -8.79
C ALA A 507 27.86 -4.41 -8.20
N ALA A 508 27.74 -4.19 -6.89
CA ALA A 508 26.47 -3.87 -6.24
C ALA A 508 25.81 -2.60 -6.82
N LEU A 509 26.61 -1.55 -7.08
CA LEU A 509 26.13 -0.33 -7.73
C LEU A 509 25.57 -0.62 -9.14
N GLN A 510 26.27 -1.41 -9.95
CA GLN A 510 25.82 -1.79 -11.30
C GLN A 510 24.48 -2.55 -11.26
N PHE A 511 24.31 -3.46 -10.29
CA PHE A 511 23.03 -4.14 -10.09
C PHE A 511 21.94 -3.20 -9.56
N GLY A 512 22.27 -2.26 -8.68
CA GLY A 512 21.37 -1.18 -8.24
C GLY A 512 20.84 -0.35 -9.40
N GLU A 513 21.72 0.09 -10.29
CA GLU A 513 21.35 0.85 -11.50
C GLU A 513 20.48 0.01 -12.45
N ARG A 514 20.78 -1.29 -12.58
CA ARG A 514 19.95 -2.21 -13.37
C ARG A 514 18.56 -2.43 -12.77
N MET A 515 18.43 -2.50 -11.44
CA MET A 515 17.12 -2.57 -10.77
C MET A 515 16.24 -1.36 -11.12
N VAL A 516 16.81 -0.15 -11.03
CA VAL A 516 16.13 1.10 -11.39
C VAL A 516 15.75 1.13 -12.88
N ASP A 517 16.65 0.73 -13.77
CA ASP A 517 16.40 0.79 -15.22
C ASP A 517 15.38 -0.25 -15.71
N SER A 518 15.57 -1.51 -15.30
CA SER A 518 14.89 -2.66 -15.89
C SER A 518 13.66 -3.16 -15.12
N PHE A 519 13.56 -2.87 -13.82
CA PHE A 519 12.51 -3.41 -12.95
C PHE A 519 11.58 -2.33 -12.37
N GLN A 520 12.03 -1.09 -12.20
CA GLN A 520 11.22 -0.04 -11.58
C GLN A 520 9.97 0.32 -12.40
N ASP A 521 8.84 0.45 -11.73
CA ASP A 521 7.66 1.17 -12.24
C ASP A 521 7.86 2.68 -11.97
N LYS A 522 8.05 3.45 -13.05
CA LYS A 522 8.31 4.90 -12.97
C LYS A 522 7.06 5.71 -12.62
N ASP A 523 5.87 5.17 -12.85
CA ASP A 523 4.62 5.89 -12.67
C ASP A 523 4.09 5.71 -11.25
N GLN A 524 4.17 4.48 -10.71
CA GLN A 524 3.58 4.15 -9.42
C GLN A 524 4.61 3.81 -8.32
N GLY A 525 5.90 3.74 -8.66
CA GLY A 525 6.94 3.26 -7.76
C GLY A 525 6.92 1.73 -7.59
N GLY A 526 7.84 1.22 -6.78
CA GLY A 526 8.04 -0.23 -6.66
C GLY A 526 8.73 -0.83 -7.89
N PHE A 527 8.91 -2.14 -7.84
CA PHE A 527 9.67 -2.91 -8.81
C PHE A 527 8.88 -4.15 -9.24
N TYR A 528 8.86 -4.44 -10.53
CA TYR A 528 8.35 -5.69 -11.10
C TYR A 528 9.25 -6.87 -10.75
N THR A 529 8.67 -8.06 -10.58
CA THR A 529 9.42 -9.29 -10.38
C THR A 529 10.35 -9.58 -11.56
N THR A 530 9.88 -9.38 -12.80
CA THR A 530 10.65 -9.63 -14.03
C THR A 530 11.13 -8.35 -14.70
N ALA A 531 12.26 -8.42 -15.41
CA ALA A 531 12.79 -7.30 -16.20
C ALA A 531 11.89 -6.97 -17.41
N LYS A 532 11.98 -5.73 -17.93
CA LYS A 532 11.25 -5.31 -19.15
C LYS A 532 11.48 -6.20 -20.37
N THR A 533 12.67 -6.78 -20.49
CA THR A 533 13.08 -7.65 -21.61
C THR A 533 12.91 -9.14 -21.30
N HIS A 534 12.28 -9.49 -20.18
CA HIS A 534 12.02 -10.88 -19.80
C HIS A 534 10.95 -11.50 -20.69
N GLU A 535 10.84 -12.84 -20.68
CA GLU A 535 9.71 -13.57 -21.30
C GLU A 535 8.38 -12.94 -20.87
N ALA A 536 7.52 -12.65 -21.85
CA ALA A 536 6.20 -12.07 -21.60
C ALA A 536 5.22 -13.16 -21.12
N LEU A 537 4.77 -13.01 -19.87
CA LEU A 537 3.70 -13.81 -19.27
C LEU A 537 2.37 -13.04 -19.30
N ILE A 538 1.28 -13.66 -18.82
CA ILE A 538 -0.06 -13.05 -18.78
C ILE A 538 -0.11 -11.72 -17.99
N LEU A 539 0.81 -11.52 -17.04
CA LEU A 539 1.04 -10.27 -16.32
C LEU A 539 2.48 -10.20 -15.78
N ARG A 540 2.94 -9.00 -15.44
CA ARG A 540 4.17 -8.79 -14.66
C ARG A 540 3.79 -8.44 -13.23
N ALA A 541 4.05 -9.37 -12.31
CA ALA A 541 3.70 -9.23 -10.91
C ALA A 541 4.67 -8.29 -10.16
N ARG A 542 4.26 -7.87 -8.96
CA ARG A 542 5.06 -7.07 -8.04
C ARG A 542 4.81 -7.56 -6.62
N GLU A 543 5.80 -8.20 -6.02
CA GLU A 543 5.72 -8.67 -4.63
C GLU A 543 5.90 -7.49 -3.64
N GLY A 544 4.95 -7.31 -2.73
CA GLY A 544 5.02 -6.28 -1.68
C GLY A 544 5.50 -6.83 -0.34
N ALA A 545 4.65 -7.65 0.29
CA ALA A 545 4.88 -8.19 1.63
C ALA A 545 5.98 -9.25 1.67
N ASP A 546 6.69 -9.33 2.79
CA ASP A 546 7.66 -10.38 3.08
C ASP A 546 6.95 -11.74 3.24
N GLY A 547 7.53 -12.78 2.64
CA GLY A 547 7.13 -14.17 2.80
C GLY A 547 8.06 -14.93 3.74
N ALA A 548 8.40 -16.18 3.38
CA ALA A 548 9.46 -16.95 4.05
C ALA A 548 10.83 -16.27 3.91
N THR A 549 11.03 -15.57 2.79
CA THR A 549 12.13 -14.63 2.58
C THR A 549 11.59 -13.20 2.61
N PRO A 550 12.42 -12.18 2.90
CA PRO A 550 12.07 -10.80 2.59
C PRO A 550 11.57 -10.64 1.15
N SER A 551 10.73 -9.66 0.83
CA SER A 551 10.32 -9.48 -0.56
C SER A 551 11.45 -8.92 -1.42
N GLY A 552 11.46 -9.25 -2.72
CA GLY A 552 12.43 -8.69 -3.67
C GLY A 552 12.40 -7.15 -3.71
N ASN A 553 11.21 -6.56 -3.58
CA ASN A 553 11.02 -5.12 -3.45
C ASN A 553 11.67 -4.55 -2.17
N ALA A 554 11.46 -5.19 -1.02
CA ALA A 554 11.98 -4.72 0.26
C ALA A 554 13.52 -4.73 0.28
N VAL A 555 14.15 -5.77 -0.29
CA VAL A 555 15.61 -5.83 -0.37
C VAL A 555 16.17 -4.88 -1.43
N ALA A 556 15.49 -4.70 -2.57
CA ALA A 556 15.88 -3.69 -3.56
C ALA A 556 15.88 -2.28 -2.94
N VAL A 557 14.83 -1.93 -2.19
CA VAL A 557 14.75 -0.68 -1.43
C VAL A 557 15.92 -0.56 -0.46
N SER A 558 16.23 -1.61 0.31
CA SER A 558 17.32 -1.60 1.28
C SER A 558 18.69 -1.41 0.62
N ALA A 559 18.98 -2.16 -0.45
CA ALA A 559 20.23 -2.06 -1.20
C ALA A 559 20.39 -0.67 -1.86
N LEU A 560 19.35 -0.16 -2.50
CA LEU A 560 19.36 1.18 -3.12
C LEU A 560 19.54 2.29 -2.08
N ALA A 561 18.88 2.17 -0.92
CA ALA A 561 19.08 3.11 0.18
C ALA A 561 20.54 3.11 0.64
N ARG A 562 21.14 1.94 0.91
CA ARG A 562 22.56 1.83 1.32
C ARG A 562 23.53 2.36 0.26
N LEU A 563 23.33 1.99 -1.01
CA LEU A 563 24.14 2.51 -2.13
C LEU A 563 24.03 4.03 -2.25
N SER A 564 22.85 4.61 -1.99
CA SER A 564 22.68 6.06 -1.99
C SER A 564 23.56 6.75 -0.95
N PHE A 565 23.78 6.13 0.21
CA PHE A 565 24.66 6.67 1.25
C PHE A 565 26.15 6.40 0.95
N HIS A 566 26.51 5.24 0.39
CA HIS A 566 27.89 4.96 -0.01
C HIS A 566 28.39 5.95 -1.08
N TYR A 567 27.55 6.23 -2.08
CA TYR A 567 27.93 7.02 -3.27
C TYR A 567 27.37 8.43 -3.32
N ASP A 568 26.61 8.88 -2.31
CA ASP A 568 25.89 10.17 -2.31
C ASP A 568 24.97 10.34 -3.56
N ARG A 569 24.23 9.28 -3.91
CA ARG A 569 23.40 9.19 -5.12
C ARG A 569 21.92 9.41 -4.82
N GLN A 570 21.46 10.64 -5.02
CA GLN A 570 20.07 11.03 -4.72
C GLN A 570 19.02 10.30 -5.58
N ASP A 571 19.34 9.94 -6.81
CA ASP A 571 18.47 9.16 -7.69
C ASP A 571 18.16 7.77 -7.13
N LEU A 572 19.16 7.08 -6.55
CA LEU A 572 18.96 5.79 -5.88
C LEU A 572 18.12 5.94 -4.61
N ARG A 573 18.34 7.02 -3.84
CA ARG A 573 17.52 7.34 -2.67
C ARG A 573 16.05 7.56 -3.05
N VAL A 574 15.80 8.32 -4.12
CA VAL A 574 14.44 8.56 -4.64
C VAL A 574 13.79 7.25 -5.10
N ALA A 575 14.53 6.36 -5.77
CA ALA A 575 14.01 5.06 -6.16
C ALA A 575 13.64 4.19 -4.95
N ALA A 576 14.47 4.17 -3.90
CA ALA A 576 14.17 3.46 -2.65
C ALA A 576 12.89 4.01 -1.98
N ILE A 577 12.75 5.34 -1.87
CA ILE A 577 11.55 5.99 -1.32
C ILE A 577 10.30 5.64 -2.17
N GLY A 578 10.42 5.68 -3.49
CA GLY A 578 9.35 5.28 -4.41
C GLY A 578 8.91 3.82 -4.22
N GLY A 579 9.87 2.92 -3.96
CA GLY A 579 9.61 1.52 -3.64
C GLY A 579 8.80 1.34 -2.36
N ILE A 580 9.12 2.09 -1.29
CA ILE A 580 8.36 2.06 -0.04
C ILE A 580 6.94 2.61 -0.25
N ARG A 581 6.83 3.75 -0.95
CA ARG A 581 5.54 4.42 -1.14
C ARG A 581 4.55 3.54 -1.88
N ALA A 582 4.99 2.81 -2.90
CA ALA A 582 4.12 1.93 -3.69
C ALA A 582 3.25 1.01 -2.82
N TYR A 583 3.80 0.56 -1.69
CA TYR A 583 3.11 -0.31 -0.74
C TYR A 583 2.63 0.41 0.54
N GLY A 584 2.70 1.75 0.62
CA GLY A 584 2.47 2.51 1.84
C GLY A 584 1.12 2.25 2.51
N ARG A 585 0.05 2.09 1.72
CA ARG A 585 -1.27 1.70 2.25
C ARG A 585 -1.28 0.30 2.88
N GLN A 586 -0.59 -0.65 2.26
CA GLN A 586 -0.50 -2.03 2.77
C GLN A 586 0.40 -2.09 4.00
N ILE A 587 1.51 -1.35 4.00
CA ILE A 587 2.42 -1.19 5.13
C ILE A 587 1.68 -0.63 6.35
N ALA A 588 0.85 0.41 6.18
CA ALA A 588 0.04 0.96 7.27
C ALA A 588 -1.02 -0.02 7.80
N ARG A 589 -1.56 -0.91 6.94
CA ARG A 589 -2.62 -1.86 7.33
C ARG A 589 -2.04 -3.14 7.96
N TYR A 590 -0.92 -3.63 7.45
CA TYR A 590 -0.31 -4.91 7.82
C TYR A 590 1.21 -4.76 8.07
N PRO A 591 1.64 -3.86 8.97
CA PRO A 591 3.07 -3.53 9.15
C PRO A 591 3.96 -4.74 9.47
N ARG A 592 3.43 -5.75 10.19
CA ARG A 592 4.15 -7.00 10.49
C ARG A 592 4.63 -7.73 9.22
N ALA A 593 3.87 -7.64 8.14
CA ALA A 593 4.17 -8.31 6.87
C ALA A 593 5.19 -7.55 6.01
N PHE A 594 5.70 -6.39 6.47
CA PHE A 594 6.64 -5.55 5.73
C PHE A 594 7.91 -5.27 6.55
N ALA A 595 8.35 -6.25 7.33
CA ALA A 595 9.44 -6.09 8.30
C ALA A 595 10.74 -5.60 7.65
N LYS A 596 11.17 -6.17 6.51
CA LYS A 596 12.37 -5.70 5.80
C LYS A 596 12.20 -4.28 5.26
N THR A 597 11.02 -3.95 4.73
CA THR A 597 10.72 -2.59 4.26
C THR A 597 10.79 -1.60 5.41
N LEU A 598 10.25 -1.95 6.58
CA LEU A 598 10.28 -1.11 7.78
C LEU A 598 11.70 -0.91 8.33
N ILE A 599 12.60 -1.88 8.21
CA ILE A 599 14.03 -1.68 8.51
C ILE A 599 14.63 -0.62 7.56
N ALA A 600 14.27 -0.64 6.28
CA ALA A 600 14.71 0.39 5.33
C ALA A 600 14.06 1.77 5.58
N VAL A 601 12.81 1.81 6.05
CA VAL A 601 12.16 3.03 6.56
C VAL A 601 12.98 3.61 7.70
N ASP A 602 13.37 2.80 8.67
CA ASP A 602 14.19 3.24 9.81
C ASP A 602 15.57 3.75 9.36
N LEU A 603 16.23 3.07 8.40
CA LEU A 603 17.49 3.52 7.80
C LEU A 603 17.36 4.89 7.13
N LEU A 604 16.35 5.07 6.28
CA LEU A 604 16.15 6.32 5.55
C LEU A 604 15.75 7.45 6.50
N ALA A 605 15.01 7.14 7.56
CA ALA A 605 14.57 8.09 8.56
C ALA A 605 15.70 8.58 9.48
N GLU A 606 16.54 7.68 9.97
CA GLU A 606 17.62 8.04 10.88
C GLU A 606 18.90 8.47 10.15
N GLY A 607 19.13 7.92 8.96
CA GLY A 607 20.43 7.91 8.32
C GLY A 607 21.39 6.90 8.97
N PRO A 608 22.40 6.41 8.24
CA PRO A 608 23.40 5.50 8.78
C PRO A 608 24.43 6.23 9.64
N ILE A 609 25.09 5.47 10.51
CA ILE A 609 26.41 5.86 11.02
C ILE A 609 27.44 5.53 9.95
N GLU A 610 28.17 6.54 9.50
CA GLU A 610 29.22 6.40 8.48
C GLU A 610 30.57 6.17 9.16
N LEU A 611 31.25 5.06 8.83
CA LEU A 611 32.50 4.66 9.44
C LEU A 611 33.60 4.59 8.37
N ALA A 612 34.62 5.43 8.49
CA ALA A 612 35.80 5.36 7.64
C ALA A 612 37.02 4.87 8.43
N PHE A 613 37.51 3.69 8.07
CA PHE A 613 38.72 3.08 8.62
C PHE A 613 39.92 3.41 7.75
N ILE A 614 40.92 4.11 8.29
CA ILE A 614 42.15 4.46 7.57
C ILE A 614 43.34 3.75 8.23
N GLY A 615 44.05 2.92 7.50
CA GLY A 615 45.20 2.17 8.00
C GLY A 615 45.59 1.00 7.11
N SER A 616 46.82 0.50 7.24
CA SER A 616 47.24 -0.72 6.55
C SER A 616 46.42 -1.93 7.03
N PRO A 617 46.01 -2.88 6.17
CA PRO A 617 45.27 -4.07 6.58
C PRO A 617 45.95 -4.90 7.66
N ASN A 618 47.28 -4.83 7.75
CA ASN A 618 48.09 -5.55 8.75
C ASN A 618 48.42 -4.70 9.99
N ASP A 619 47.88 -3.48 10.11
CA ASP A 619 48.11 -2.60 11.26
C ASP A 619 47.31 -3.10 12.49
N PRO A 620 47.97 -3.47 13.61
CA PRO A 620 47.27 -3.87 14.83
C PRO A 620 46.34 -2.80 15.39
N GLY A 621 46.64 -1.51 15.20
CA GLY A 621 45.79 -0.40 15.60
C GLY A 621 44.48 -0.37 14.83
N LEU A 622 44.52 -0.63 13.52
CA LEU A 622 43.33 -0.75 12.68
C LEU A 622 42.46 -1.93 13.12
N ALA A 623 43.08 -3.09 13.35
CA ALA A 623 42.39 -4.29 13.81
C ALA A 623 41.70 -4.07 15.17
N ALA A 624 42.35 -3.35 16.09
CA ALA A 624 41.78 -3.03 17.40
C ALA A 624 40.60 -2.05 17.30
N LEU A 625 40.66 -1.04 16.42
CA LEU A 625 39.54 -0.14 16.15
C LEU A 625 38.35 -0.90 15.54
N GLN A 626 38.60 -1.77 14.57
CA GLN A 626 37.57 -2.62 13.97
C GLN A 626 36.93 -3.54 15.01
N LEU A 627 37.72 -4.14 15.91
CA LEU A 627 37.23 -4.96 17.02
C LEU A 627 36.25 -4.19 17.90
N ALA A 628 36.60 -2.96 18.29
CA ALA A 628 35.74 -2.14 19.14
C ALA A 628 34.39 -1.79 18.47
N VAL A 629 34.38 -1.54 17.15
CA VAL A 629 33.13 -1.29 16.41
C VAL A 629 32.24 -2.54 16.34
N ARG A 630 32.83 -3.73 16.17
CA ARG A 630 32.09 -5.00 16.04
C ARG A 630 31.25 -5.32 17.28
N GLU A 631 31.66 -4.82 18.45
CA GLU A 631 30.93 -4.97 19.70
C GLU A 631 29.61 -4.17 19.75
N VAL A 632 29.34 -3.25 18.83
CA VAL A 632 28.11 -2.44 18.87
C VAL A 632 27.14 -2.90 17.78
N PHE A 633 25.88 -3.12 18.17
CA PHE A 633 24.82 -3.40 17.20
C PHE A 633 24.49 -2.11 16.43
N LEU A 634 24.91 -2.08 15.16
CA LEU A 634 24.71 -0.97 14.23
C LEU A 634 23.91 -1.47 13.02
N PRO A 635 22.57 -1.49 13.09
CA PRO A 635 21.72 -1.94 11.99
C PRO A 635 21.81 -1.01 10.78
N HIS A 636 22.01 0.29 11.04
CA HIS A 636 22.10 1.34 10.02
C HIS A 636 23.50 1.91 10.00
N ARG A 637 24.32 1.41 9.09
CA ARG A 637 25.71 1.83 8.94
C ARG A 637 26.16 1.78 7.49
N VAL A 638 27.26 2.47 7.25
CA VAL A 638 28.03 2.43 6.01
C VAL A 638 29.49 2.36 6.42
N ILE A 639 30.24 1.38 5.91
CA ILE A 639 31.67 1.21 6.22
C ILE A 639 32.50 1.41 4.96
N ALA A 640 33.56 2.21 5.04
CA ALA A 640 34.58 2.32 4.01
C ALA A 640 35.98 2.16 4.62
N THR A 641 36.89 1.51 3.90
CA THR A 641 38.26 1.25 4.36
C THR A 641 39.27 1.74 3.33
N SER A 642 40.34 2.41 3.78
CA SER A 642 41.47 2.84 2.94
C SER A 642 42.80 2.51 3.61
N ASN A 643 43.82 2.21 2.80
CA ASN A 643 45.18 1.98 3.26
C ASN A 643 45.93 3.27 3.67
N GLY A 644 45.34 4.46 3.43
CA GLY A 644 45.94 5.75 3.76
C GLY A 644 47.13 6.16 2.87
N ALA A 645 47.44 5.40 1.82
CA ALA A 645 48.61 5.59 0.98
C ALA A 645 48.32 6.54 -0.20
N GLY A 646 48.06 7.83 0.08
CA GLY A 646 48.18 8.96 -0.88
C GLY A 646 47.32 8.97 -2.16
N ALA A 647 46.68 7.86 -2.54
CA ALA A 647 45.72 7.81 -3.63
C ALA A 647 44.38 8.33 -3.13
N GLN A 648 43.82 9.35 -3.80
CA GLN A 648 42.44 9.75 -3.58
C GLN A 648 41.53 8.57 -3.94
N SER A 649 40.91 7.94 -2.93
CA SER A 649 39.81 7.00 -3.17
C SER A 649 38.65 7.75 -3.84
N SER A 650 38.03 7.12 -4.83
CA SER A 650 36.81 7.64 -5.46
C SER A 650 35.57 7.52 -4.56
N HIS A 651 35.67 6.85 -3.41
CA HIS A 651 34.57 6.70 -2.47
C HIS A 651 34.35 8.02 -1.69
N PRO A 652 33.16 8.65 -1.75
CA PRO A 652 32.89 9.94 -1.09
C PRO A 652 33.22 9.96 0.40
N LEU A 653 32.84 8.92 1.13
CA LEU A 653 33.15 8.78 2.56
C LEU A 653 34.65 8.78 2.88
N LEU A 654 35.54 8.40 1.97
CA LEU A 654 36.99 8.39 2.21
C LEU A 654 37.68 9.70 1.85
N ALA A 655 36.98 10.62 1.18
CA ALA A 655 37.54 11.90 0.76
C ALA A 655 38.03 12.73 1.96
N GLY A 656 39.27 13.23 1.84
CA GLY A 656 39.91 14.09 2.84
C GLY A 656 40.31 13.41 4.16
N LYS A 657 40.27 12.07 4.23
CA LYS A 657 40.59 11.31 5.45
C LYS A 657 41.96 10.64 5.32
N GLY A 658 42.72 10.62 6.41
CA GLY A 658 44.10 10.15 6.42
C GLY A 658 44.49 9.51 7.75
N LEU A 659 45.76 9.16 7.88
CA LEU A 659 46.32 8.72 9.17
C LEU A 659 46.37 9.91 10.14
N VAL A 660 46.25 9.64 11.43
CA VAL A 660 46.39 10.66 12.49
C VAL A 660 47.71 10.44 13.20
N GLU A 661 48.63 11.41 13.10
CA GLU A 661 49.99 11.29 13.65
C GLU A 661 50.71 10.00 13.20
N GLY A 662 50.44 9.55 11.97
CA GLY A 662 51.00 8.30 11.42
C GLY A 662 50.36 7.00 11.93
N LYS A 663 49.31 7.07 12.74
CA LYS A 663 48.56 5.91 13.26
C LYS A 663 47.27 5.67 12.47
N ALA A 664 46.81 4.42 12.45
CA ALA A 664 45.47 4.08 11.98
C ALA A 664 44.38 4.87 12.73
N ALA A 665 43.35 5.28 12.01
CA ALA A 665 42.31 6.14 12.52
C ALA A 665 40.92 5.68 12.06
N LEU A 666 39.94 5.83 12.96
CA LEU A 666 38.51 5.70 12.68
C LEU A 666 37.86 7.08 12.65
N TYR A 667 37.19 7.40 11.55
CA TYR A 667 36.32 8.57 11.46
C TYR A 667 34.87 8.11 11.55
N ILE A 668 34.13 8.69 12.50
CA ILE A 668 32.70 8.46 12.69
C ILE A 668 31.97 9.69 12.19
N CYS A 669 31.18 9.54 11.13
CA CYS A 669 30.50 10.62 10.45
C CYS A 669 28.98 10.41 10.40
N ARG A 670 28.25 11.51 10.21
CA ARG A 670 26.83 11.53 9.85
C ARG A 670 26.61 12.63 8.82
N ASN A 671 25.96 12.30 7.71
CA ASN A 671 25.74 13.23 6.60
C ASN A 671 27.08 13.87 6.14
N PHE A 672 28.12 13.05 6.01
CA PHE A 672 29.47 13.47 5.64
C PHE A 672 30.16 14.48 6.60
N SER A 673 29.57 14.75 7.76
CA SER A 673 30.18 15.54 8.84
C SER A 673 30.72 14.62 9.91
N CYS A 674 32.02 14.72 10.21
CA CYS A 674 32.72 13.77 11.07
C CYS A 674 33.01 14.34 12.47
N GLN A 675 33.00 13.46 13.46
CA GLN A 675 33.61 13.74 14.77
C GLN A 675 35.15 13.77 14.65
N ARG A 676 35.83 14.14 15.75
CA ARG A 676 37.29 14.00 15.84
C ARG A 676 37.69 12.54 15.57
N PRO A 677 38.71 12.29 14.71
CA PRO A 677 39.15 10.93 14.43
C PRO A 677 39.68 10.24 15.70
N LEU A 678 39.42 8.94 15.79
CA LEU A 678 39.79 8.10 16.93
C LEU A 678 40.96 7.18 16.56
N THR A 679 42.00 7.18 17.38
CA THR A 679 43.12 6.22 17.29
C THR A 679 43.17 5.27 18.49
N ASN A 680 42.31 5.48 19.49
CA ASN A 680 42.22 4.67 20.71
C ASN A 680 40.92 3.84 20.70
N PRO A 681 40.99 2.50 20.65
CA PRO A 681 39.82 1.62 20.65
C PRO A 681 38.89 1.79 21.85
N GLN A 682 39.41 2.22 23.01
CA GLN A 682 38.61 2.39 24.23
C GLN A 682 37.58 3.53 24.12
N GLU A 683 37.82 4.49 23.23
CA GLU A 683 36.94 5.65 23.01
C GLU A 683 35.80 5.35 22.01
N VAL A 684 35.87 4.24 21.27
CA VAL A 684 34.98 3.95 20.13
C VAL A 684 33.54 3.74 20.57
N THR A 685 33.31 2.92 21.59
CA THR A 685 31.94 2.59 22.05
C THR A 685 31.19 3.84 22.50
N GLU A 686 31.84 4.71 23.29
CA GLU A 686 31.25 5.97 23.75
C GLU A 686 30.94 6.91 22.57
N ALA A 687 31.86 7.01 21.61
CA ALA A 687 31.67 7.84 20.43
C ALA A 687 30.51 7.36 19.53
N LEU A 688 30.33 6.04 19.38
CA LEU A 688 29.20 5.44 18.66
C LEU A 688 27.86 5.67 19.37
N LEU A 689 27.83 5.55 20.71
CA LEU A 689 26.63 5.84 21.50
C LEU A 689 26.24 7.32 21.43
N SER A 690 27.23 8.23 21.46
CA SER A 690 27.03 9.66 21.28
C SER A 690 26.53 10.00 19.88
N ALA A 691 27.12 9.39 18.85
CA ALA A 691 26.67 9.54 17.46
C ALA A 691 25.22 9.08 17.26
N SER A 692 24.80 8.03 17.98
CA SER A 692 23.46 7.46 17.91
C SER A 692 22.38 8.32 18.59
N LYS A 693 22.73 9.18 19.56
CA LYS A 693 21.78 10.04 20.30
C LYS A 693 21.49 11.38 19.61
N ARG A 694 22.30 11.81 18.64
CA ARG A 694 22.10 13.06 17.90
C ARG A 694 21.14 12.85 16.72
N THR A 695 19.84 12.96 16.98
CA THR A 695 18.81 13.13 15.93
C THR A 695 17.88 14.26 16.31
N ASP A 696 17.74 15.24 15.41
CA ASP A 696 16.76 16.32 15.52
C ASP A 696 15.34 15.73 15.30
N PRO A 697 14.43 15.79 16.29
CA PRO A 697 13.08 15.19 16.19
C PRO A 697 12.25 15.77 15.04
N THR A 698 12.57 17.00 14.62
CA THR A 698 11.83 17.72 13.57
C THR A 698 12.05 17.12 12.17
N ALA A 699 13.21 16.51 11.92
CA ALA A 699 13.50 15.83 10.66
C ALA A 699 12.78 14.47 10.55
N GLN A 700 12.56 13.78 11.68
CA GLN A 700 12.03 12.40 11.73
C GLN A 700 10.58 12.26 11.22
N GLN A 701 9.81 13.35 11.17
CA GLN A 701 8.38 13.32 10.81
C GLN A 701 8.12 13.38 9.29
N THR A 702 9.14 13.65 8.45
CA THR A 702 8.91 14.10 7.06
C THR A 702 9.47 13.16 5.97
N ILE A 703 9.99 11.98 6.30
CA ILE A 703 11.07 11.40 5.48
C ILE A 703 10.62 10.55 4.27
N LEU A 704 9.34 10.19 4.15
CA LEU A 704 8.85 9.40 3.00
C LEU A 704 7.72 10.08 2.22
N GLN A 705 7.66 11.42 2.27
CA GLN A 705 6.87 12.20 1.34
C GLN A 705 7.51 12.11 -0.05
N GLY A 706 6.91 11.37 -0.98
CA GLY A 706 7.37 11.44 -2.37
C GLY A 706 6.62 12.54 -3.11
N THR A 707 7.31 13.21 -4.03
CA THR A 707 6.81 14.30 -4.90
C THR A 707 5.85 15.28 -4.22
N SER A 708 5.94 15.49 -2.91
CA SER A 708 5.22 16.54 -2.25
C SER A 708 5.88 17.83 -2.72
N ARG A 709 5.12 18.66 -3.43
CA ARG A 709 5.68 19.92 -3.92
C ARG A 709 5.92 20.81 -2.70
N PRO A 710 7.17 21.24 -2.45
CA PRO A 710 7.46 22.12 -1.34
C PRO A 710 6.83 23.50 -1.60
N GLY A 711 6.64 24.25 -0.52
CA GLY A 711 6.07 25.59 -0.55
C GLY A 711 4.57 25.63 -0.25
N SER A 712 4.12 26.84 0.01
CA SER A 712 2.74 27.22 0.30
C SER A 712 2.51 28.63 -0.24
N ALA A 713 1.26 29.06 -0.33
CA ALA A 713 0.93 30.46 -0.62
C ALA A 713 1.70 31.38 0.33
N SER A 714 2.30 32.44 -0.20
CA SER A 714 3.02 33.45 0.59
C SER A 714 2.48 34.85 0.31
N PRO A 715 2.63 35.81 1.25
CA PRO A 715 2.28 37.20 1.00
C PRO A 715 2.96 37.75 -0.27
N GLU A 716 4.24 37.47 -0.45
CA GLU A 716 5.02 37.91 -1.60
C GLU A 716 4.58 37.23 -2.91
N GLY A 717 4.29 35.93 -2.85
CA GLY A 717 3.82 35.15 -4.00
C GLY A 717 2.44 35.60 -4.46
N THR A 718 1.48 35.65 -3.55
CA THR A 718 0.11 36.10 -3.89
C THR A 718 0.09 37.55 -4.38
N ALA A 719 0.88 38.46 -3.81
CA ALA A 719 1.02 39.82 -4.33
C ALA A 719 1.64 39.87 -5.74
N ARG A 720 2.63 39.00 -6.01
CA ARG A 720 3.25 38.86 -7.34
C ARG A 720 2.28 38.35 -8.38
N TYR A 721 1.44 37.39 -8.03
CA TYR A 721 0.34 36.93 -8.88
C TYR A 721 -0.56 38.09 -9.28
N VAL A 722 -1.02 38.88 -8.30
CA VAL A 722 -1.90 40.04 -8.55
C VAL A 722 -1.20 41.08 -9.44
N ALA A 723 0.05 41.43 -9.16
CA ALA A 723 0.82 42.37 -9.98
C ALA A 723 0.97 41.89 -11.44
N ARG A 724 1.17 40.58 -11.64
CA ARG A 724 1.22 39.97 -12.99
C ARG A 724 -0.11 40.09 -13.71
N ILE A 725 -1.22 39.75 -13.06
CA ILE A 725 -2.55 39.83 -13.69
C ILE A 725 -2.93 41.30 -14.01
N VAL A 726 -2.66 42.23 -13.09
CA VAL A 726 -2.96 43.66 -13.29
C VAL A 726 -2.10 44.25 -14.42
N SER A 727 -0.83 43.85 -14.56
CA SER A 727 0.07 44.36 -15.61
C SER A 727 -0.17 43.77 -17.00
N GLN A 728 -0.73 42.56 -17.09
CA GLN A 728 -1.12 41.94 -18.36
C GLN A 728 -2.32 42.65 -19.02
N GLU A 729 -3.11 43.40 -18.24
CA GLU A 729 -4.23 44.17 -18.75
C GLU A 729 -3.87 45.65 -18.95
N ARG A 730 -4.40 46.26 -20.03
CA ARG A 730 -4.16 47.68 -20.34
C ARG A 730 -4.67 48.58 -19.21
N HIS A 731 -4.06 49.76 -19.06
CA HIS A 731 -4.20 50.76 -17.98
C HIS A 731 -5.62 51.25 -17.58
N ASP A 732 -6.72 50.63 -18.01
CA ASP A 732 -8.11 51.07 -17.75
C ASP A 732 -9.09 49.92 -17.41
N SER A 733 -8.61 48.73 -17.01
CA SER A 733 -9.47 47.53 -16.86
C SER A 733 -10.13 47.30 -15.49
N GLY A 734 -9.72 48.01 -14.43
CA GLY A 734 -10.33 47.92 -13.09
C GLY A 734 -10.13 46.59 -12.35
N ILE A 735 -9.30 45.68 -12.90
CA ILE A 735 -9.07 44.33 -12.39
C ILE A 735 -8.36 44.30 -11.02
N GLU A 736 -7.66 45.37 -10.64
CA GLU A 736 -7.06 45.54 -9.32
C GLU A 736 -8.10 45.49 -8.19
N ARG A 737 -9.35 45.87 -8.50
CA ARG A 737 -10.49 45.79 -7.57
C ARG A 737 -11.00 44.36 -7.40
N GLY A 738 -10.55 43.43 -8.22
CA GLY A 738 -10.90 42.01 -8.11
C GLY A 738 -10.21 41.31 -6.95
N TYR A 739 -9.28 41.96 -6.24
CA TYR A 739 -8.44 41.34 -5.22
C TYR A 739 -8.57 42.02 -3.85
N VAL A 740 -8.46 41.24 -2.79
CA VAL A 740 -8.58 41.68 -1.39
C VAL A 740 -7.60 40.95 -0.47
N PRO A 741 -7.22 41.53 0.68
CA PRO A 741 -6.51 40.82 1.73
C PRO A 741 -7.30 39.60 2.23
N PHE A 742 -6.61 38.50 2.48
CA PHE A 742 -7.18 37.26 2.99
C PHE A 742 -7.18 37.26 4.52
N GLY A 743 -8.16 37.97 5.12
CA GLY A 743 -8.20 38.19 6.56
C GLY A 743 -6.91 38.85 7.07
N THR A 744 -6.35 38.33 8.17
CA THR A 744 -5.07 38.81 8.74
C THR A 744 -3.86 37.93 8.40
N THR A 745 -3.99 37.03 7.43
CA THR A 745 -2.92 36.09 7.03
C THR A 745 -1.77 36.76 6.27
N GLY A 746 -2.01 37.97 5.73
CA GLY A 746 -1.08 38.65 4.81
C GLY A 746 -1.15 38.18 3.35
N LEU A 747 -1.89 37.10 3.06
CA LEU A 747 -2.13 36.65 1.68
C LEU A 747 -3.11 37.60 0.97
N THR A 748 -3.01 37.68 -0.36
CA THR A 748 -3.98 38.39 -1.21
C THR A 748 -4.75 37.40 -2.08
N THR A 749 -6.07 37.49 -2.12
CA THR A 749 -6.94 36.58 -2.90
C THR A 749 -7.79 37.34 -3.91
N SER A 750 -8.19 36.66 -4.98
CA SER A 750 -9.31 37.07 -5.83
C SER A 750 -10.63 36.99 -5.07
N ARG A 751 -11.54 37.95 -5.32
CA ARG A 751 -12.91 38.02 -4.79
C ARG A 751 -13.81 36.89 -5.32
N LEU A 752 -13.40 36.22 -6.38
CA LEU A 752 -13.97 34.96 -6.86
C LEU A 752 -12.96 33.83 -6.67
N GLY A 753 -13.39 32.72 -6.09
CA GLY A 753 -12.62 31.50 -5.94
C GLY A 753 -13.19 30.36 -6.79
N PHE A 754 -12.34 29.38 -7.11
CA PHE A 754 -12.73 28.20 -7.87
C PHE A 754 -13.17 27.08 -6.93
N GLY A 755 -14.48 26.82 -6.85
CA GLY A 755 -15.03 25.72 -6.06
C GLY A 755 -15.08 24.42 -6.86
N THR A 756 -14.60 23.31 -6.29
CA THR A 756 -14.50 22.02 -7.01
C THR A 756 -15.67 21.05 -6.73
N TYR A 757 -16.78 21.53 -6.16
CA TYR A 757 -17.95 20.68 -5.93
C TYR A 757 -18.54 20.17 -7.25
N ARG A 758 -18.55 18.83 -7.43
CA ARG A 758 -18.85 18.12 -8.69
C ARG A 758 -17.85 18.42 -9.82
N VAL A 759 -16.59 18.64 -9.48
CA VAL A 759 -15.46 18.75 -10.41
C VAL A 759 -14.52 17.57 -10.12
N GLY A 760 -14.03 16.89 -11.15
CA GLY A 760 -13.23 15.66 -11.04
C GLY A 760 -12.50 15.33 -12.35
N MET A 761 -11.67 14.29 -12.32
CA MET A 761 -10.76 13.85 -13.37
C MET A 761 -11.45 13.26 -14.60
N ASN A 762 -12.64 12.70 -14.44
CA ASN A 762 -13.33 11.97 -15.51
C ASN A 762 -13.79 12.86 -16.67
N GLU A 763 -13.94 14.17 -16.44
CA GLU A 763 -14.42 15.12 -17.45
C GLU A 763 -13.27 16.05 -17.88
N PRO A 764 -12.81 15.98 -19.15
CA PRO A 764 -11.71 16.82 -19.63
C PRO A 764 -11.96 18.33 -19.51
N GLU A 765 -13.21 18.78 -19.62
CA GLU A 765 -13.57 20.20 -19.52
C GLU A 765 -13.26 20.80 -18.14
N HIS A 766 -13.38 20.01 -17.07
CA HIS A 766 -13.09 20.44 -15.70
C HIS A 766 -11.62 20.87 -15.53
N ARG A 767 -10.70 20.10 -16.13
CA ARG A 767 -9.27 20.40 -16.13
C ARG A 767 -9.00 21.74 -16.81
N GLU A 768 -9.57 21.93 -18.00
CA GLU A 768 -9.36 23.13 -18.80
C GLU A 768 -10.01 24.38 -18.17
N ALA A 769 -11.14 24.22 -17.49
CA ALA A 769 -11.77 25.28 -16.72
C ALA A 769 -10.86 25.75 -15.57
N LEU A 770 -10.30 24.82 -14.78
CA LEU A 770 -9.40 25.18 -13.68
C LEU A 770 -8.11 25.86 -14.18
N LYS A 771 -7.49 25.32 -15.25
CA LYS A 771 -6.32 25.94 -15.88
C LYS A 771 -6.60 27.36 -16.36
N LYS A 772 -7.77 27.57 -16.98
CA LYS A 772 -8.16 28.89 -17.45
C LYS A 772 -8.42 29.87 -16.30
N ALA A 773 -9.12 29.44 -15.25
CA ALA A 773 -9.38 30.29 -14.09
C ALA A 773 -8.06 30.76 -13.43
N LEU A 774 -7.10 29.86 -13.27
CA LEU A 774 -5.76 30.15 -12.76
C LEU A 774 -4.95 31.12 -13.64
N ARG A 775 -5.17 31.11 -14.96
CA ARG A 775 -4.50 32.03 -15.89
C ARG A 775 -5.14 33.41 -15.95
N GLU A 776 -6.44 33.51 -15.70
CA GLU A 776 -7.24 34.71 -15.96
C GLU A 776 -7.63 35.50 -14.71
N GLY A 777 -7.14 35.10 -13.53
CA GLY A 777 -7.24 35.95 -12.33
C GLY A 777 -7.82 35.29 -11.09
N VAL A 778 -7.99 33.97 -11.05
CA VAL A 778 -8.37 33.24 -9.83
C VAL A 778 -7.15 32.62 -9.18
N ASN A 779 -6.84 33.00 -7.95
CA ASN A 779 -5.75 32.39 -7.18
C ASN A 779 -6.20 31.67 -5.91
N LEU A 780 -7.51 31.46 -5.73
CA LEU A 780 -8.05 30.66 -4.63
C LEU A 780 -8.82 29.45 -5.17
N ILE A 781 -8.43 28.26 -4.71
CA ILE A 781 -9.06 26.99 -5.04
C ILE A 781 -9.64 26.38 -3.78
N ASP A 782 -10.89 25.96 -3.86
CA ASP A 782 -11.63 25.36 -2.75
C ASP A 782 -12.05 23.92 -3.11
N THR A 783 -11.54 22.93 -2.38
CA THR A 783 -11.75 21.50 -2.65
C THR A 783 -12.03 20.70 -1.38
N SER A 784 -12.28 19.39 -1.44
CA SER A 784 -12.60 18.59 -0.24
C SER A 784 -12.34 17.10 -0.45
N THR A 785 -12.06 16.36 0.62
CA THR A 785 -11.81 14.91 0.55
C THR A 785 -13.02 14.11 0.08
N ASN A 786 -14.24 14.59 0.33
CA ASN A 786 -15.47 13.91 -0.08
C ASN A 786 -15.98 14.32 -1.48
N TYR A 787 -15.45 15.40 -2.07
CA TYR A 787 -15.90 15.84 -3.39
C TYR A 787 -15.41 14.86 -4.46
N MET A 788 -16.36 14.15 -5.07
CA MET A 788 -16.11 13.08 -6.04
C MET A 788 -15.19 11.98 -5.47
N ASP A 789 -15.33 11.62 -4.18
CA ASP A 789 -14.49 10.60 -3.52
C ASP A 789 -12.98 10.91 -3.62
N GLY A 790 -12.63 12.18 -3.36
CA GLY A 790 -11.27 12.71 -3.39
C GLY A 790 -10.74 13.02 -4.79
N ASP A 791 -11.51 12.77 -5.84
CA ASP A 791 -11.07 12.97 -7.22
C ASP A 791 -10.88 14.45 -7.60
N SER A 792 -11.62 15.34 -6.94
CA SER A 792 -11.42 16.79 -7.05
C SER A 792 -10.02 17.23 -6.59
N GLU A 793 -9.51 16.68 -5.47
CA GLU A 793 -8.16 16.96 -4.97
C GLU A 793 -7.09 16.45 -5.93
N ARG A 794 -7.29 15.26 -6.53
CA ARG A 794 -6.38 14.73 -7.56
C ARG A 794 -6.34 15.62 -8.79
N LEU A 795 -7.49 16.13 -9.24
CA LEU A 795 -7.55 17.08 -10.35
C LEU A 795 -6.75 18.34 -10.04
N VAL A 796 -7.01 18.97 -8.89
CA VAL A 796 -6.30 20.18 -8.44
C VAL A 796 -4.80 19.94 -8.38
N GLY A 797 -4.38 18.86 -7.72
CA GLY A 797 -2.97 18.47 -7.65
C GLY A 797 -2.35 18.32 -9.04
N SER A 798 -3.00 17.60 -9.95
CA SER A 798 -2.49 17.39 -11.30
C SER A 798 -2.38 18.68 -12.13
N VAL A 799 -3.36 19.58 -12.01
CA VAL A 799 -3.37 20.86 -12.74
C VAL A 799 -2.29 21.79 -12.21
N LEU A 800 -2.12 21.89 -10.89
CA LEU A 800 -1.05 22.69 -10.28
C LEU A 800 0.33 22.22 -10.76
N ARG A 801 0.58 20.89 -10.79
CA ARG A 801 1.82 20.34 -11.35
C ARG A 801 2.04 20.77 -12.79
N GLU A 802 1.01 20.70 -13.61
CA GLU A 802 1.08 21.01 -15.04
C GLU A 802 1.42 22.49 -15.28
N VAL A 803 0.68 23.42 -14.66
CA VAL A 803 0.90 24.87 -14.83
C VAL A 803 2.21 25.34 -14.20
N MET A 804 2.65 24.72 -13.11
CA MET A 804 3.96 24.99 -12.50
C MET A 804 5.10 24.49 -13.38
N LYS A 805 4.98 23.28 -13.95
CA LYS A 805 5.97 22.74 -14.88
C LYS A 805 6.08 23.59 -16.15
N ALA A 806 4.98 24.19 -16.60
CA ALA A 806 4.97 25.14 -17.70
C ALA A 806 5.57 26.51 -17.35
N GLY A 807 5.89 26.77 -16.07
CA GLY A 807 6.43 28.05 -15.60
C GLY A 807 5.40 29.19 -15.57
N GLU A 808 4.10 28.88 -15.69
CA GLU A 808 3.04 29.88 -15.74
C GLU A 808 2.73 30.45 -14.35
N ILE A 809 2.76 29.58 -13.34
CA ILE A 809 2.40 29.88 -11.95
C ILE A 809 3.39 29.20 -11.00
N THR A 810 3.67 29.82 -9.85
CA THR A 810 4.45 29.19 -8.77
C THR A 810 3.56 28.80 -7.59
N ARG A 811 4.02 27.86 -6.75
CA ARG A 811 3.22 27.38 -5.59
C ARG A 811 2.84 28.51 -4.63
N GLU A 812 3.70 29.51 -4.49
CA GLU A 812 3.52 30.68 -3.62
C GLU A 812 2.38 31.61 -4.04
N GLU A 813 1.95 31.52 -5.31
CA GLU A 813 0.96 32.42 -5.91
C GLU A 813 -0.50 32.00 -5.67
N VAL A 814 -0.74 30.72 -5.36
CA VAL A 814 -2.08 30.11 -5.31
C VAL A 814 -2.42 29.61 -3.92
N ILE A 815 -3.60 29.97 -3.43
CA ILE A 815 -4.18 29.57 -2.16
C ILE A 815 -5.04 28.32 -2.39
N VAL A 816 -4.69 27.22 -1.72
CA VAL A 816 -5.43 25.95 -1.77
C VAL A 816 -6.10 25.69 -0.43
N VAL A 817 -7.43 25.63 -0.45
CA VAL A 817 -8.29 25.31 0.68
C VAL A 817 -8.83 23.89 0.50
N SER A 818 -8.60 23.00 1.46
CA SER A 818 -9.27 21.69 1.51
C SER A 818 -10.00 21.50 2.83
N LYS A 819 -10.97 20.57 2.87
CA LYS A 819 -11.76 20.27 4.07
C LYS A 819 -11.80 18.79 4.37
N ILE A 820 -11.83 18.49 5.65
CA ILE A 820 -11.82 17.14 6.22
C ILE A 820 -12.94 17.00 7.27
N GLY A 821 -13.49 15.79 7.44
CA GLY A 821 -14.53 15.51 8.45
C GLY A 821 -15.65 14.58 7.98
N TYR A 822 -15.89 14.47 6.67
CA TYR A 822 -16.89 13.56 6.12
C TYR A 822 -16.38 12.12 5.97
N VAL A 823 -17.24 11.17 6.30
CA VAL A 823 -17.03 9.73 6.14
C VAL A 823 -17.99 9.22 5.06
N GLN A 824 -17.52 9.29 3.80
CA GLN A 824 -18.24 8.87 2.60
C GLN A 824 -17.28 8.12 1.66
N GLY A 825 -17.81 7.37 0.70
CA GLY A 825 -17.01 6.70 -0.34
C GLY A 825 -15.94 5.77 0.25
N GLN A 826 -14.67 5.99 -0.10
CA GLN A 826 -13.56 5.20 0.45
C GLN A 826 -13.40 5.34 1.97
N ASN A 827 -13.63 6.53 2.53
CA ASN A 827 -13.56 6.76 3.97
C ASN A 827 -14.62 5.95 4.72
N PHE A 828 -15.80 5.78 4.13
CA PHE A 828 -16.88 4.96 4.69
C PHE A 828 -16.48 3.49 4.75
N LYS A 829 -15.95 2.94 3.66
CA LYS A 829 -15.45 1.55 3.63
C LYS A 829 -14.34 1.31 4.66
N GLN A 830 -13.47 2.29 4.86
CA GLN A 830 -12.40 2.22 5.87
C GLN A 830 -12.97 2.24 7.29
N ALA A 831 -13.93 3.14 7.58
CA ALA A 831 -14.59 3.20 8.88
C ALA A 831 -15.36 1.90 9.19
N GLU A 832 -16.09 1.33 8.22
CA GLU A 832 -16.76 0.04 8.36
C GLU A 832 -15.76 -1.10 8.63
N ALA A 833 -14.66 -1.16 7.88
CA ALA A 833 -13.64 -2.20 8.09
C ALA A 833 -13.00 -2.11 9.48
N ARG A 834 -12.79 -0.90 10.01
CA ARG A 834 -12.28 -0.67 11.37
C ARG A 834 -13.30 -1.06 12.44
N GLU A 835 -14.58 -0.77 12.22
CA GLU A 835 -15.67 -1.24 13.09
C GLU A 835 -15.74 -2.77 13.14
N GLN A 836 -15.67 -3.42 11.98
CA GLN A 836 -15.65 -4.89 11.88
C GLN A 836 -14.42 -5.51 12.56
N ALA A 837 -13.29 -4.80 12.57
CA ALA A 837 -12.06 -5.19 13.27
C ALA A 837 -12.05 -4.82 14.77
N GLY A 838 -13.15 -4.29 15.32
CA GLY A 838 -13.25 -3.93 16.74
C GLY A 838 -12.47 -2.66 17.16
N ARG A 839 -12.09 -1.79 16.21
CA ARG A 839 -11.30 -0.56 16.45
C ARG A 839 -11.96 0.69 15.81
N PRO A 840 -13.21 1.03 16.16
CA PRO A 840 -13.89 2.21 15.59
C PRO A 840 -13.13 3.50 15.88
N TYR A 841 -13.26 4.50 14.99
CA TYR A 841 -12.84 5.85 15.36
C TYR A 841 -13.73 6.37 16.50
N PRO A 842 -13.16 7.03 17.51
CA PRO A 842 -13.97 7.69 18.54
C PRO A 842 -14.88 8.75 17.93
N ASP A 843 -16.00 9.02 18.60
CA ASP A 843 -16.90 10.14 18.27
C ASP A 843 -17.50 10.11 16.86
N MET A 844 -17.58 8.94 16.22
CA MET A 844 -18.24 8.75 14.93
C MET A 844 -19.74 9.06 15.01
N VAL A 845 -20.21 9.96 14.16
CA VAL A 845 -21.62 10.38 14.04
C VAL A 845 -22.24 9.72 12.80
N LYS A 846 -23.36 9.01 12.98
CA LYS A 846 -24.04 8.24 11.93
C LYS A 846 -25.40 8.83 11.60
N TYR A 847 -25.40 9.99 10.94
CA TYR A 847 -26.60 10.77 10.64
C TYR A 847 -27.62 10.05 9.72
N GLY A 848 -27.16 9.19 8.80
CA GLY A 848 -28.04 8.41 7.92
C GLY A 848 -27.34 7.33 7.11
N LYS A 849 -28.09 6.61 6.24
CA LYS A 849 -27.53 5.59 5.34
C LYS A 849 -26.45 6.20 4.43
N GLY A 850 -25.19 5.88 4.68
CA GLY A 850 -24.04 6.34 3.89
C GLY A 850 -23.57 7.78 4.16
N ILE A 851 -24.08 8.44 5.20
CA ILE A 851 -23.64 9.79 5.60
C ILE A 851 -23.17 9.74 7.05
N TRP A 852 -21.86 9.55 7.21
CA TRP A 852 -21.19 9.54 8.50
C TRP A 852 -20.25 10.74 8.63
N HIS A 853 -19.91 11.11 9.85
CA HIS A 853 -19.07 12.27 10.16
C HIS A 853 -18.18 12.01 11.38
N CYS A 854 -16.95 12.51 11.36
CA CYS A 854 -16.02 12.40 12.46
C CYS A 854 -15.04 13.59 12.46
N ILE A 855 -14.83 14.20 13.63
CA ILE A 855 -13.85 15.28 13.84
C ILE A 855 -12.79 14.91 14.89
N HIS A 856 -12.71 13.64 15.26
CA HIS A 856 -11.71 13.18 16.21
C HIS A 856 -10.30 13.32 15.60
N PRO A 857 -9.28 13.75 16.37
CA PRO A 857 -7.91 13.96 15.87
C PRO A 857 -7.34 12.80 15.05
N ASP A 858 -7.55 11.54 15.46
CA ASP A 858 -7.08 10.36 14.72
C ASP A 858 -7.67 10.28 13.31
N PHE A 859 -8.96 10.57 13.16
CA PHE A 859 -9.61 10.59 11.85
C PHE A 859 -9.14 11.78 11.02
N LEU A 860 -9.01 12.96 11.64
CA LEU A 860 -8.50 14.16 10.96
C LEU A 860 -7.07 13.96 10.45
N ALA A 861 -6.23 13.23 11.20
CA ALA A 861 -4.87 12.87 10.77
C ALA A 861 -4.86 12.02 9.49
N ASP A 862 -5.70 10.99 9.43
CA ASP A 862 -5.84 10.16 8.23
C ASP A 862 -6.35 10.99 7.03
N GLN A 863 -7.32 11.87 7.27
CA GLN A 863 -7.86 12.73 6.21
C GLN A 863 -6.85 13.75 5.69
N LEU A 864 -6.08 14.39 6.57
CA LEU A 864 -5.04 15.35 6.17
C LEU A 864 -3.93 14.66 5.39
N ASN A 865 -3.50 13.48 5.83
CA ASN A 865 -2.53 12.65 5.11
C ASN A 865 -3.01 12.37 3.68
N GLY A 866 -4.25 11.89 3.54
CA GLY A 866 -4.84 11.62 2.23
C GLY A 866 -5.02 12.87 1.36
N SER A 867 -5.36 14.01 1.96
CA SER A 867 -5.53 15.28 1.25
C SER A 867 -4.20 15.79 0.67
N LEU A 868 -3.14 15.84 1.48
CA LEU A 868 -1.80 16.25 1.04
C LEU A 868 -1.25 15.37 -0.09
N ASP A 869 -1.51 14.07 -0.01
CA ASP A 869 -1.09 13.11 -1.04
C ASP A 869 -1.87 13.31 -2.36
N ARG A 870 -3.21 13.39 -2.31
CA ARG A 870 -4.03 13.63 -3.52
C ARG A 870 -3.74 14.98 -4.18
N LEU A 871 -3.46 16.02 -3.39
CA LEU A 871 -3.06 17.34 -3.88
C LEU A 871 -1.58 17.39 -4.32
N GLU A 872 -0.80 16.39 -3.92
CA GLU A 872 0.66 16.31 -4.05
C GLU A 872 1.37 17.56 -3.50
N LEU A 873 0.97 17.97 -2.29
CA LEU A 873 1.51 19.14 -1.59
C LEU A 873 2.22 18.72 -0.31
N ALA A 874 3.35 19.36 0.01
CA ALA A 874 4.02 19.18 1.30
C ALA A 874 3.29 19.92 2.43
N ARG A 875 2.66 21.04 2.08
CA ARG A 875 1.89 21.90 2.96
C ARG A 875 0.59 22.34 2.29
N LEU A 876 -0.52 22.19 3.01
CA LEU A 876 -1.82 22.72 2.61
C LEU A 876 -1.98 24.15 3.17
N ASP A 877 -2.47 25.10 2.38
CA ASP A 877 -2.53 26.50 2.83
C ASP A 877 -3.58 26.65 3.93
N ILE A 878 -4.79 26.14 3.68
CA ILE A 878 -5.89 26.16 4.64
C ILE A 878 -6.57 24.79 4.72
N CYS A 879 -6.73 24.27 5.93
CA CYS A 879 -7.54 23.08 6.22
C CYS A 879 -8.80 23.46 7.00
N LEU A 880 -10.00 23.16 6.49
CA LEU A 880 -11.26 23.41 7.22
C LEU A 880 -11.82 22.12 7.83
N LEU A 881 -12.41 22.23 9.02
CA LEU A 881 -13.37 21.22 9.49
C LEU A 881 -14.64 21.33 8.66
N HIS A 882 -15.04 20.24 8.03
CA HIS A 882 -16.15 20.23 7.09
C HIS A 882 -17.46 19.90 7.82
N ASN A 883 -18.33 20.89 8.00
CA ASN A 883 -19.67 20.81 8.58
C ASN A 883 -19.70 20.07 9.93
N PRO A 884 -18.99 20.54 10.96
CA PRO A 884 -18.98 19.87 12.26
C PRO A 884 -20.38 19.77 12.90
N GLU A 885 -21.32 20.64 12.50
CA GLU A 885 -22.68 20.67 13.02
C GLU A 885 -23.47 19.35 12.90
N TYR A 886 -23.06 18.38 12.07
CA TYR A 886 -23.73 17.06 12.02
C TYR A 886 -23.81 16.36 13.39
N PHE A 887 -22.89 16.67 14.30
CA PHE A 887 -22.99 16.21 15.68
C PHE A 887 -24.24 16.77 16.40
N LEU A 888 -24.54 18.06 16.20
CA LEU A 888 -25.75 18.70 16.72
C LEU A 888 -27.00 18.20 15.99
N SER A 889 -26.91 18.04 14.66
CA SER A 889 -28.02 17.52 13.85
C SER A 889 -28.42 16.12 14.30
N GLU A 890 -27.46 15.23 14.57
CA GLU A 890 -27.74 13.90 15.13
C GLU A 890 -28.47 14.02 16.49
N ALA A 891 -27.89 14.78 17.43
CA ALA A 891 -28.49 14.95 18.74
C ALA A 891 -29.92 15.53 18.70
N ALA A 892 -30.22 16.38 17.71
CA ALA A 892 -31.55 16.91 17.46
C ALA A 892 -32.53 15.86 16.90
N HIS A 893 -32.08 14.96 16.01
CA HIS A 893 -32.92 13.86 15.47
C HIS A 893 -33.25 12.78 16.49
N HIS A 894 -32.35 12.50 17.44
CA HIS A 894 -32.54 11.48 18.47
C HIS A 894 -33.19 12.01 19.76
N ALA A 895 -34.12 12.98 19.60
CA ALA A 895 -34.91 13.68 20.62
C ALA A 895 -34.93 13.03 22.02
N GLY A 896 -33.98 13.43 22.90
CA GLY A 896 -33.92 12.91 24.27
C GLY A 896 -32.81 13.44 25.19
N GLY A 897 -31.87 14.25 24.70
CA GLY A 897 -30.74 14.76 25.49
C GLY A 897 -30.88 16.22 25.95
N ASP A 898 -30.13 16.61 26.99
CA ASP A 898 -29.92 18.01 27.36
C ASP A 898 -29.14 18.73 26.25
N LEU A 899 -29.87 19.52 25.45
CA LEU A 899 -29.32 20.27 24.31
C LEU A 899 -28.24 21.28 24.72
N ALA A 900 -28.33 21.84 25.93
CA ALA A 900 -27.31 22.77 26.42
C ALA A 900 -26.00 22.04 26.72
N ALA A 901 -26.08 20.90 27.42
CA ALA A 901 -24.91 20.04 27.67
C ALA A 901 -24.30 19.50 26.37
N THR A 902 -25.13 19.12 25.40
CA THR A 902 -24.70 18.64 24.08
C THR A 902 -23.91 19.71 23.32
N ARG A 903 -24.37 20.96 23.38
CA ARG A 903 -23.65 22.11 22.78
C ARG A 903 -22.29 22.33 23.44
N GLU A 904 -22.17 22.18 24.76
CA GLU A 904 -20.87 22.29 25.43
C GLU A 904 -19.90 21.17 24.97
N ILE A 905 -20.38 19.93 24.87
CA ILE A 905 -19.59 18.81 24.36
C ILE A 905 -19.15 19.05 22.90
N PHE A 906 -20.04 19.61 22.07
CA PHE A 906 -19.73 19.96 20.69
C PHE A 906 -18.53 20.91 20.60
N TYR A 907 -18.53 22.03 21.35
CA TYR A 907 -17.42 22.98 21.30
C TYR A 907 -16.14 22.44 21.96
N LEU A 908 -16.25 21.54 22.95
CA LEU A 908 -15.09 20.84 23.49
C LEU A 908 -14.41 19.95 22.43
N ARG A 909 -15.20 19.25 21.60
CA ARG A 909 -14.65 18.46 20.48
C ARG A 909 -14.02 19.34 19.41
N ILE A 910 -14.62 20.51 19.13
CA ILE A 910 -14.01 21.51 18.24
C ILE A 910 -12.67 21.99 18.79
N GLU A 911 -12.57 22.27 20.09
CA GLU A 911 -11.31 22.63 20.74
C GLU A 911 -10.24 21.55 20.57
N GLN A 912 -10.60 20.27 20.74
CA GLN A 912 -9.67 19.15 20.50
C GLN A 912 -9.22 19.07 19.03
N ALA A 913 -10.15 19.24 18.09
CA ALA A 913 -9.83 19.27 16.66
C ALA A 913 -8.93 20.46 16.29
N PHE A 914 -9.14 21.62 16.91
CA PHE A 914 -8.29 22.80 16.74
C PHE A 914 -6.91 22.63 17.39
N ALA A 915 -6.82 21.96 18.55
CA ALA A 915 -5.54 21.62 19.14
C ALA A 915 -4.72 20.70 18.23
N TYR A 916 -5.39 19.74 17.58
CA TYR A 916 -4.78 18.95 16.51
C TYR A 916 -4.30 19.85 15.36
N PHE A 917 -5.11 20.78 14.85
CA PHE A 917 -4.67 21.67 13.77
C PHE A 917 -3.50 22.59 14.17
N GLU A 918 -3.49 23.16 15.37
CA GLU A 918 -2.35 23.92 15.87
C GLU A 918 -1.06 23.08 15.87
N SER A 919 -1.15 21.80 16.25
CA SER A 919 0.00 20.87 16.16
C SER A 919 0.47 20.66 14.71
N GLN A 920 -0.46 20.65 13.74
CA GLN A 920 -0.11 20.49 12.33
C GLN A 920 0.44 21.78 11.70
N VAL A 921 0.05 22.95 12.22
CA VAL A 921 0.68 24.22 11.87
C VAL A 921 2.12 24.25 12.39
N ALA A 922 2.34 23.87 13.65
CA ALA A 922 3.67 23.78 14.24
C ALA A 922 4.57 22.77 13.47
N ALA A 923 4.00 21.66 13.00
CA ALA A 923 4.67 20.69 12.14
C ALA A 923 4.88 21.18 10.69
N GLY A 924 4.39 22.37 10.33
CA GLY A 924 4.52 22.94 8.99
C GLY A 924 3.75 22.17 7.91
N ARG A 925 2.69 21.44 8.27
CA ARG A 925 1.86 20.66 7.34
C ARG A 925 0.64 21.41 6.84
N ILE A 926 0.15 22.36 7.63
CA ILE A 926 -0.86 23.35 7.23
C ILE A 926 -0.37 24.75 7.59
N SER A 927 -0.79 25.80 6.87
CA SER A 927 -0.45 27.19 7.24
C SER A 927 -1.50 27.81 8.15
N TYR A 928 -2.79 27.57 7.86
CA TYR A 928 -3.93 28.05 8.63
C TYR A 928 -5.03 26.98 8.68
N TYR A 929 -5.99 27.17 9.59
CA TYR A 929 -7.19 26.33 9.63
C TYR A 929 -8.47 27.14 9.78
N GLY A 930 -9.59 26.46 9.62
CA GLY A 930 -10.90 27.08 9.65
C GLY A 930 -12.06 26.09 9.82
N VAL A 931 -13.27 26.58 9.63
CA VAL A 931 -14.49 25.76 9.66
C VAL A 931 -15.33 26.09 8.42
N SER A 932 -15.84 25.06 7.76
CA SER A 932 -16.98 25.17 6.85
C SER A 932 -18.23 24.77 7.62
N SER A 933 -19.19 25.68 7.78
CA SER A 933 -20.45 25.37 8.46
C SER A 933 -21.64 25.91 7.69
N ASN A 934 -22.64 25.06 7.51
CA ASN A 934 -23.92 25.43 6.90
C ASN A 934 -24.83 26.19 7.87
N THR A 935 -24.62 26.05 9.18
CA THR A 935 -25.54 26.57 10.21
C THR A 935 -24.96 27.73 11.02
N VAL A 936 -23.74 28.18 10.70
CA VAL A 936 -23.12 29.35 11.38
C VAL A 936 -23.88 30.65 11.12
N THR A 937 -24.70 30.70 10.07
CA THR A 937 -25.57 31.83 9.71
C THR A 937 -27.04 31.61 10.09
N ALA A 938 -27.36 30.49 10.75
CA ALA A 938 -28.71 30.16 11.14
C ALA A 938 -29.18 31.01 12.33
N ASP A 939 -30.49 31.02 12.57
CA ASP A 939 -31.08 31.68 13.73
C ASP A 939 -30.57 31.04 15.03
N PRO A 940 -30.28 31.81 16.10
CA PRO A 940 -29.84 31.25 17.38
C PRO A 940 -30.78 30.22 17.99
N SER A 941 -32.08 30.29 17.67
CA SER A 941 -33.10 29.33 18.12
C SER A 941 -33.03 27.98 17.40
N ASP A 942 -32.33 27.90 16.26
CA ASP A 942 -32.08 26.64 15.56
C ASP A 942 -31.20 25.74 16.44
N LEU A 943 -31.63 24.48 16.59
CA LEU A 943 -30.94 23.46 17.38
C LEU A 943 -29.58 23.10 16.79
N GLU A 944 -29.42 23.24 15.47
CA GLU A 944 -28.18 22.95 14.76
C GLU A 944 -27.27 24.18 14.60
N SER A 945 -27.70 25.37 15.07
CA SER A 945 -26.92 26.59 14.89
C SER A 945 -25.57 26.54 15.61
N THR A 946 -24.54 26.97 14.88
CA THR A 946 -23.18 27.17 15.39
C THR A 946 -22.87 28.66 15.50
N SER A 947 -21.87 29.03 16.31
CA SER A 947 -21.53 30.42 16.62
C SER A 947 -20.06 30.68 16.37
N LEU A 948 -19.77 31.68 15.52
CA LEU A 948 -18.40 32.08 15.20
C LEU A 948 -17.62 32.49 16.45
N SER A 949 -18.23 33.22 17.38
CA SER A 949 -17.57 33.64 18.62
C SER A 949 -17.13 32.46 19.48
N ARG A 950 -17.94 31.40 19.57
CA ARG A 950 -17.58 30.17 20.28
C ARG A 950 -16.48 29.38 19.57
N LEU A 951 -16.46 29.38 18.23
CA LEU A 951 -15.34 28.83 17.46
C LEU A 951 -14.04 29.60 17.75
N CYS A 952 -14.07 30.93 17.79
CA CYS A 952 -12.90 31.74 18.15
C CYS A 952 -12.42 31.48 19.59
N GLU A 953 -13.34 31.28 20.54
CA GLU A 953 -13.00 30.89 21.91
C GLU A 953 -12.32 29.51 21.97
N ALA A 954 -12.85 28.53 21.24
CA ALA A 954 -12.24 27.21 21.13
C ALA A 954 -10.82 27.28 20.54
N ALA A 955 -10.60 28.11 19.50
CA ALA A 955 -9.29 28.31 18.90
C ALA A 955 -8.29 28.95 19.87
N ARG A 956 -8.73 29.97 20.64
CA ARG A 956 -7.92 30.59 21.70
C ARG A 956 -7.55 29.60 22.80
N SER A 957 -8.50 28.75 23.22
CA SER A 957 -8.25 27.72 24.24
C SER A 957 -7.26 26.67 23.76
N ALA A 958 -7.45 26.16 22.53
CA ALA A 958 -6.57 25.20 21.89
C ALA A 958 -5.12 25.71 21.75
N ALA A 959 -4.94 26.93 21.28
CA ALA A 959 -3.62 27.56 21.16
C ALA A 959 -2.94 27.73 22.54
N LYS A 960 -3.69 28.18 23.55
CA LYS A 960 -3.19 28.33 24.92
C LYS A 960 -2.76 26.99 25.52
N ALA A 961 -3.51 25.91 25.29
CA ALA A 961 -3.15 24.57 25.75
C ALA A 961 -1.83 24.05 25.13
N GLN A 962 -1.46 24.55 23.96
CA GLN A 962 -0.21 24.21 23.26
C GLN A 962 0.92 25.22 23.52
N GLY A 963 0.71 26.24 24.37
CA GLY A 963 1.70 27.28 24.63
C GLY A 963 1.95 28.24 23.47
N ILE A 964 0.94 28.44 22.61
CA ILE A 964 1.00 29.32 21.43
C ILE A 964 0.31 30.65 21.75
N ASP A 965 1.00 31.77 21.52
CA ASP A 965 0.48 33.11 21.86
C ASP A 965 -0.69 33.58 20.96
N ARG A 966 -0.73 33.12 19.70
CA ARG A 966 -1.75 33.49 18.72
C ARG A 966 -2.19 32.27 17.90
N HIS A 967 -3.48 31.98 17.91
CA HIS A 967 -4.05 30.87 17.14
C HIS A 967 -3.97 31.10 15.62
N HIS A 968 -4.03 30.01 14.86
CA HIS A 968 -4.02 30.02 13.38
C HIS A 968 -5.40 29.79 12.73
N PHE A 969 -6.49 29.83 13.53
CA PHE A 969 -7.84 29.91 13.00
C PHE A 969 -8.03 31.21 12.21
N ALA A 970 -8.20 31.10 10.90
CA ALA A 970 -8.18 32.26 9.99
C ALA A 970 -9.29 32.26 8.95
N VAL A 971 -10.04 31.17 8.78
CA VAL A 971 -11.02 31.03 7.69
C VAL A 971 -12.37 30.51 8.19
N LEU A 972 -13.44 31.16 7.75
CA LEU A 972 -14.81 30.67 7.87
C LEU A 972 -15.40 30.49 6.47
N GLN A 973 -15.91 29.29 6.19
CA GLN A 973 -16.74 29.05 5.02
C GLN A 973 -18.21 28.90 5.43
N CYS A 974 -19.11 29.65 4.79
CA CYS A 974 -20.54 29.65 5.11
C CYS A 974 -21.42 29.84 3.85
N PRO A 975 -22.69 29.39 3.88
CA PRO A 975 -23.62 29.64 2.79
C PRO A 975 -24.03 31.10 2.74
N MET A 976 -23.98 31.68 1.54
CA MET A 976 -24.52 33.01 1.29
C MET A 976 -24.91 33.18 -0.18
N ASN A 977 -26.12 33.70 -0.41
CA ASN A 977 -26.61 34.12 -1.73
C ASN A 977 -27.72 35.17 -1.54
N LEU A 978 -28.40 35.56 -2.62
CA LEU A 978 -29.43 36.61 -2.58
C LEU A 978 -30.58 36.29 -1.61
N HIS A 979 -30.91 35.01 -1.36
CA HIS A 979 -31.92 34.61 -0.39
C HIS A 979 -31.34 34.25 0.99
N GLU A 980 -30.14 33.66 1.02
CA GLU A 980 -29.44 33.25 2.25
C GLU A 980 -28.53 34.38 2.75
N ALA A 981 -29.12 35.49 3.19
CA ALA A 981 -28.39 36.68 3.63
C ALA A 981 -27.93 36.65 5.10
N GLY A 982 -28.12 35.52 5.81
CA GLY A 982 -27.98 35.41 7.27
C GLY A 982 -26.66 35.96 7.82
N ALA A 983 -25.54 35.73 7.12
CA ALA A 983 -24.22 36.21 7.53
C ALA A 983 -24.14 37.74 7.73
N LEU A 984 -24.95 38.52 6.98
CA LEU A 984 -24.94 39.98 6.97
C LEU A 984 -26.05 40.63 7.81
N ILE A 985 -27.20 39.96 7.96
CA ILE A 985 -28.42 40.58 8.53
C ILE A 985 -28.95 39.87 9.78
N MET A 986 -28.48 38.66 10.10
CA MET A 986 -28.91 37.92 11.28
C MET A 986 -27.88 38.08 12.40
N PRO A 987 -28.20 38.82 13.48
CA PRO A 987 -27.37 38.81 14.67
C PRO A 987 -27.54 37.46 15.38
N ASN A 988 -26.48 36.66 15.38
CA ASN A 988 -26.50 35.32 15.99
C ASN A 988 -25.21 34.98 16.74
N THR A 989 -24.25 35.90 16.75
CA THR A 989 -22.93 35.71 17.36
C THR A 989 -22.48 37.00 18.03
N GLY A 990 -21.26 37.04 18.55
CA GLY A 990 -20.76 38.16 19.35
C GLY A 990 -21.25 38.15 20.79
N LYS A 991 -20.95 39.21 21.54
CA LYS A 991 -21.42 39.36 22.93
C LYS A 991 -22.94 39.47 22.93
N ASP A 992 -23.60 38.67 23.76
CA ASP A 992 -25.07 38.62 23.90
C ASP A 992 -25.83 38.32 22.57
N GLN A 993 -25.17 37.69 21.58
CA GLN A 993 -25.72 37.36 20.26
C GLN A 993 -26.25 38.57 19.44
N GLN A 994 -25.66 39.76 19.64
CA GLN A 994 -26.10 40.99 18.99
C GLN A 994 -25.35 41.35 17.70
N GLU A 995 -24.33 40.58 17.31
CA GLU A 995 -23.50 40.85 16.14
C GLU A 995 -23.73 39.79 15.05
N THR A 996 -23.56 40.21 13.80
CA THR A 996 -23.64 39.32 12.63
C THR A 996 -22.31 38.59 12.41
N VAL A 997 -22.35 37.48 11.67
CA VAL A 997 -21.15 36.68 11.34
C VAL A 997 -20.08 37.53 10.65
N LEU A 998 -20.46 38.38 9.69
CA LEU A 998 -19.52 39.22 8.95
C LEU A 998 -18.87 40.30 9.83
N GLU A 999 -19.62 40.90 10.77
CA GLU A 999 -19.07 41.88 11.72
C GLU A 999 -18.01 41.25 12.63
N VAL A 1000 -18.32 40.08 13.21
CA VAL A 1000 -17.36 39.35 14.06
C VAL A 1000 -16.16 38.87 13.26
N ALA A 1001 -16.36 38.30 12.07
CA ALA A 1001 -15.26 37.84 11.22
C ALA A 1001 -14.30 39.00 10.87
N GLN A 1002 -14.84 40.17 10.54
CA GLN A 1002 -14.03 41.35 10.24
C GLN A 1002 -13.25 41.85 11.47
N ARG A 1003 -13.88 41.84 12.65
CA ARG A 1003 -13.22 42.24 13.91
C ARG A 1003 -12.08 41.28 14.30
N GLU A 1004 -12.29 39.98 14.17
CA GLU A 1004 -11.29 38.95 14.51
C GLU A 1004 -10.27 38.73 13.37
N GLY A 1005 -10.45 39.37 12.21
CA GLY A 1005 -9.52 39.25 11.09
C GLY A 1005 -9.58 37.92 10.34
N ILE A 1006 -10.77 37.30 10.28
CA ILE A 1006 -11.06 36.01 9.66
C ILE A 1006 -11.50 36.23 8.21
N ALA A 1007 -10.93 35.46 7.27
CA ALA A 1007 -11.37 35.44 5.89
C ALA A 1007 -12.69 34.65 5.75
N VAL A 1008 -13.69 35.26 5.10
CA VAL A 1008 -15.01 34.63 4.87
C VAL A 1008 -15.12 34.17 3.42
N LEU A 1009 -15.26 32.85 3.25
CA LEU A 1009 -15.50 32.20 1.96
C LEU A 1009 -16.98 31.85 1.84
N VAL A 1010 -17.70 32.44 0.90
CA VAL A 1010 -19.11 32.12 0.73
C VAL A 1010 -19.29 31.00 -0.29
N ASN A 1011 -20.03 29.95 0.09
CA ASN A 1011 -20.40 28.86 -0.79
C ASN A 1011 -21.88 28.96 -1.21
N ARG A 1012 -22.27 28.13 -2.20
CA ARG A 1012 -23.61 28.11 -2.80
C ARG A 1012 -24.07 29.47 -3.37
N PRO A 1013 -23.21 30.23 -4.07
CA PRO A 1013 -23.52 31.61 -4.45
C PRO A 1013 -24.69 31.74 -5.42
N LEU A 1014 -24.94 30.69 -6.22
CA LEU A 1014 -26.00 30.65 -7.23
C LEU A 1014 -27.08 29.60 -6.97
N ASN A 1015 -27.06 28.90 -5.83
CA ASN A 1015 -28.02 27.85 -5.50
C ASN A 1015 -28.61 28.15 -4.13
N ALA A 1016 -29.81 28.73 -4.10
CA ALA A 1016 -30.48 29.16 -2.88
C ALA A 1016 -31.41 28.08 -2.33
N MET A 1017 -31.36 27.83 -1.02
CA MET A 1017 -32.33 26.99 -0.31
C MET A 1017 -33.36 27.87 0.40
N ARG A 1018 -34.58 27.98 -0.15
CA ARG A 1018 -35.63 28.86 0.43
C ARG A 1018 -36.32 28.25 1.66
N SER A 1019 -36.52 26.93 1.71
CA SER A 1019 -36.98 26.14 2.87
C SER A 1019 -36.88 24.64 2.56
N GLU A 1020 -36.95 23.76 3.58
CA GLU A 1020 -36.97 22.29 3.39
C GLU A 1020 -38.05 21.80 2.41
N LYS A 1021 -39.15 22.56 2.25
CA LYS A 1021 -40.30 22.18 1.41
C LYS A 1021 -40.32 22.81 0.02
N SER A 1022 -39.47 23.81 -0.26
CA SER A 1022 -39.56 24.65 -1.47
C SER A 1022 -38.47 24.40 -2.53
N GLY A 1023 -37.58 23.44 -2.27
CA GLY A 1023 -36.53 23.04 -3.21
C GLY A 1023 -35.41 24.07 -3.36
N VAL A 1024 -34.44 23.75 -4.23
CA VAL A 1024 -33.33 24.66 -4.57
C VAL A 1024 -33.79 25.62 -5.68
N VAL A 1025 -33.39 26.89 -5.57
CA VAL A 1025 -33.61 27.93 -6.57
C VAL A 1025 -32.26 28.35 -7.13
N ARG A 1026 -32.04 28.11 -8.43
CA ARG A 1026 -30.82 28.50 -9.10
C ARG A 1026 -30.91 29.93 -9.62
N LEU A 1027 -29.96 30.76 -9.21
CA LEU A 1027 -29.86 32.20 -9.51
C LEU A 1027 -29.11 32.42 -10.82
N ALA A 1028 -29.60 31.84 -11.92
CA ALA A 1028 -29.00 31.95 -13.25
C ALA A 1028 -30.09 32.07 -14.32
N ASP A 1029 -29.71 32.57 -15.49
CA ASP A 1029 -30.60 32.59 -16.65
C ASP A 1029 -30.64 31.23 -17.33
N PHE A 1030 -31.84 30.84 -17.79
CA PHE A 1030 -32.05 29.57 -18.49
C PHE A 1030 -32.39 29.86 -19.95
N PRO A 1031 -31.59 29.40 -20.92
CA PRO A 1031 -31.98 29.44 -22.33
C PRO A 1031 -33.19 28.51 -22.56
N LEU A 1032 -34.11 28.92 -23.43
CA LEU A 1032 -35.17 28.02 -23.90
C LEU A 1032 -34.56 27.09 -24.95
N GLU A 1033 -34.54 25.80 -24.63
CA GLU A 1033 -34.09 24.74 -25.54
C GLU A 1033 -35.27 23.81 -25.86
N GLY A 1034 -35.32 23.29 -27.10
CA GLY A 1034 -36.34 22.33 -27.58
C GLY A 1034 -37.59 22.97 -28.19
N ASP A 1035 -38.38 22.17 -28.93
CA ASP A 1035 -39.63 22.60 -29.59
C ASP A 1035 -40.84 22.55 -28.65
N LEU A 1036 -41.91 23.28 -29.00
CA LEU A 1036 -43.20 23.19 -28.30
C LEU A 1036 -43.85 21.83 -28.56
N VAL A 1037 -44.14 21.08 -27.50
CA VAL A 1037 -44.77 19.76 -27.57
C VAL A 1037 -46.21 19.87 -27.06
N ASP A 1038 -47.16 19.40 -27.87
CA ASP A 1038 -48.54 19.16 -27.41
C ASP A 1038 -48.53 17.95 -26.47
N PHE A 1039 -48.45 18.24 -25.17
CA PHE A 1039 -48.29 17.24 -24.11
C PHE A 1039 -49.39 16.18 -24.14
N ASP A 1040 -50.65 16.58 -24.32
CA ASP A 1040 -51.77 15.63 -24.27
C ASP A 1040 -51.79 14.71 -25.48
N ARG A 1041 -51.48 15.25 -26.67
CA ARG A 1041 -51.33 14.45 -27.89
C ARG A 1041 -50.13 13.51 -27.82
N GLN A 1042 -49.00 13.97 -27.27
CA GLN A 1042 -47.79 13.17 -27.14
C GLN A 1042 -47.98 12.05 -26.10
N CYS A 1043 -48.61 12.34 -24.95
CA CYS A 1043 -49.01 11.32 -23.99
C CYS A 1043 -49.96 10.27 -24.59
N HIS A 1044 -50.89 10.68 -25.46
CA HIS A 1044 -51.77 9.72 -26.15
C HIS A 1044 -50.98 8.78 -27.09
N THR A 1045 -49.98 9.32 -27.79
CA THR A 1045 -49.07 8.55 -28.65
C THR A 1045 -48.27 7.52 -27.85
N ILE A 1046 -47.70 7.93 -26.72
CA ILE A 1046 -46.96 7.06 -25.80
C ILE A 1046 -47.89 6.00 -25.20
N ALA A 1047 -49.08 6.38 -24.71
CA ALA A 1047 -50.05 5.44 -24.13
C ALA A 1047 -50.50 4.36 -25.13
N THR A 1048 -50.58 4.70 -26.42
CA THR A 1048 -50.89 3.75 -27.50
C THR A 1048 -49.77 2.72 -27.64
N LEU A 1049 -48.50 3.17 -27.63
CA LEU A 1049 -47.34 2.28 -27.68
C LEU A 1049 -47.20 1.44 -26.40
N GLU A 1050 -47.47 1.99 -25.22
CA GLU A 1050 -47.48 1.23 -23.95
C GLU A 1050 -48.55 0.13 -23.96
N THR A 1051 -49.72 0.41 -24.54
CA THR A 1051 -50.78 -0.59 -24.73
C THR A 1051 -50.36 -1.68 -25.73
N GLU A 1052 -49.64 -1.31 -26.78
CA GLU A 1052 -49.06 -2.25 -27.75
C GLU A 1052 -48.06 -3.19 -27.06
N TYR A 1053 -47.13 -2.65 -26.26
CA TYR A 1053 -46.17 -3.42 -25.46
C TYR A 1053 -46.88 -4.39 -24.50
N ARG A 1054 -47.90 -3.91 -23.78
CA ARG A 1054 -48.64 -4.72 -22.81
C ARG A 1054 -49.34 -5.92 -23.46
N LYS A 1055 -49.76 -5.79 -24.72
CA LYS A 1055 -50.45 -6.86 -25.46
C LYS A 1055 -49.49 -7.80 -26.18
N ALA A 1056 -48.43 -7.28 -26.78
CA ALA A 1056 -47.57 -8.04 -27.69
C ALA A 1056 -46.30 -8.59 -27.04
N ILE A 1057 -45.69 -7.86 -26.08
CA ILE A 1057 -44.36 -8.16 -25.55
C ILE A 1057 -44.42 -8.61 -24.09
N ALA A 1058 -45.21 -7.93 -23.26
CA ALA A 1058 -45.31 -8.24 -21.83
C ALA A 1058 -45.70 -9.71 -21.48
N PRO A 1059 -46.59 -10.40 -22.24
CA PRO A 1059 -46.94 -11.79 -21.96
C PRO A 1059 -45.78 -12.79 -22.13
N SER A 1060 -44.72 -12.41 -22.85
CA SER A 1060 -43.55 -13.25 -23.14
C SER A 1060 -42.48 -13.20 -22.05
N LEU A 1061 -42.69 -12.42 -20.97
CA LEU A 1061 -41.73 -12.23 -19.89
C LEU A 1061 -42.11 -13.05 -18.64
N PRO A 1062 -41.16 -13.79 -18.04
CA PRO A 1062 -41.41 -14.51 -16.79
C PRO A 1062 -41.55 -13.52 -15.61
N HIS A 1063 -42.58 -13.72 -14.77
CA HIS A 1063 -42.79 -12.95 -13.53
C HIS A 1063 -42.53 -13.84 -12.30
N SER A 1064 -41.51 -13.50 -11.50
CA SER A 1064 -41.06 -14.27 -10.33
C SER A 1064 -41.87 -14.01 -9.06
N GLY A 1065 -42.92 -13.17 -9.10
CA GLY A 1065 -43.81 -12.88 -7.96
C GLY A 1065 -43.26 -11.88 -6.94
N GLN A 1066 -42.04 -11.36 -7.11
CA GLN A 1066 -41.51 -10.22 -6.36
C GLN A 1066 -41.19 -9.06 -7.30
N GLY A 1067 -41.71 -7.85 -7.00
CA GLY A 1067 -41.48 -6.63 -7.79
C GLY A 1067 -42.62 -6.26 -8.74
N MET A 1068 -42.37 -5.26 -9.59
CA MET A 1068 -43.33 -4.72 -10.57
C MET A 1068 -43.68 -5.78 -11.64
N ALA A 1069 -44.95 -5.89 -12.01
CA ALA A 1069 -45.37 -6.82 -13.06
C ALA A 1069 -44.83 -6.35 -14.43
N PRO A 1070 -44.44 -7.27 -15.34
CA PRO A 1070 -43.90 -6.91 -16.66
C PRO A 1070 -44.84 -6.03 -17.51
N ALA A 1071 -46.15 -6.13 -17.28
CA ALA A 1071 -47.18 -5.30 -17.91
C ALA A 1071 -47.17 -3.82 -17.48
N ASP A 1072 -46.47 -3.52 -16.39
CA ASP A 1072 -46.42 -2.20 -15.75
C ASP A 1072 -45.04 -1.53 -15.89
N PHE A 1073 -44.10 -2.16 -16.60
CA PHE A 1073 -42.76 -1.61 -16.82
C PHE A 1073 -42.75 -0.26 -17.54
N PHE A 1074 -43.73 -0.02 -18.41
CA PHE A 1074 -43.90 1.22 -19.17
C PHE A 1074 -45.30 1.80 -18.93
N THR A 1075 -45.40 2.69 -17.95
CA THR A 1075 -46.62 3.43 -17.56
C THR A 1075 -46.36 4.94 -17.53
N TRP A 1076 -45.37 5.41 -18.29
CA TRP A 1076 -44.89 6.78 -18.25
C TRP A 1076 -45.94 7.79 -18.74
N ALA A 1077 -46.86 7.40 -19.63
CA ALA A 1077 -47.92 8.30 -20.06
C ALA A 1077 -48.84 8.74 -18.90
N GLU A 1078 -49.16 7.85 -17.95
CA GLU A 1078 -49.95 8.20 -16.76
C GLU A 1078 -49.10 8.80 -15.66
N GLU A 1079 -47.89 8.27 -15.42
CA GLU A 1079 -47.03 8.79 -14.37
C GLU A 1079 -46.59 10.23 -14.64
N LEU A 1080 -46.19 10.55 -15.86
CA LEU A 1080 -45.78 11.91 -16.22
C LEU A 1080 -46.95 12.89 -16.21
N LYS A 1081 -48.18 12.44 -16.52
CA LYS A 1081 -49.40 13.24 -16.31
C LYS A 1081 -49.61 13.60 -14.85
N ARG A 1082 -49.38 12.65 -13.94
CA ARG A 1082 -49.49 12.86 -12.48
C ARG A 1082 -48.39 13.77 -11.93
N ILE A 1083 -47.17 13.67 -12.47
CA ILE A 1083 -45.99 14.42 -12.02
C ILE A 1083 -45.99 15.85 -12.56
N ARG A 1084 -46.44 16.08 -13.80
CA ARG A 1084 -46.46 17.39 -14.47
C ARG A 1084 -46.91 18.57 -13.59
N PRO A 1085 -48.05 18.52 -12.85
CA PRO A 1085 -48.46 19.63 -11.99
C PRO A 1085 -47.50 19.88 -10.81
N GLN A 1086 -46.73 18.88 -10.39
CA GLN A 1086 -45.82 18.94 -9.25
C GLN A 1086 -44.45 19.54 -9.61
N ILE A 1087 -44.11 19.64 -10.90
CA ILE A 1087 -42.82 20.17 -11.36
C ILE A 1087 -42.69 21.65 -10.97
N GLN A 1088 -41.78 21.98 -10.06
CA GLN A 1088 -41.69 23.34 -9.53
C GLN A 1088 -40.76 24.25 -10.37
N GLY A 1089 -39.94 23.65 -11.24
CA GLY A 1089 -38.92 24.30 -12.06
C GLY A 1089 -37.89 23.28 -12.55
N LEU A 1090 -36.87 23.75 -13.28
CA LEU A 1090 -35.86 22.91 -13.93
C LEU A 1090 -35.12 21.97 -12.97
N GLU A 1091 -34.69 22.42 -11.80
CA GLU A 1091 -33.93 21.55 -10.87
C GLU A 1091 -34.78 20.41 -10.30
N HIS A 1092 -36.06 20.68 -9.97
CA HIS A 1092 -36.98 19.63 -9.55
C HIS A 1092 -37.19 18.62 -10.68
N TRP A 1093 -37.25 19.09 -11.93
CA TRP A 1093 -37.31 18.22 -13.10
C TRP A 1093 -36.05 17.35 -13.26
N GLU A 1094 -34.86 17.93 -13.19
CA GLU A 1094 -33.59 17.18 -13.30
C GLU A 1094 -33.45 16.12 -12.20
N GLN A 1095 -33.93 16.41 -10.98
CA GLN A 1095 -33.97 15.41 -9.90
C GLN A 1095 -34.91 14.25 -10.23
N ILE A 1096 -36.13 14.55 -10.67
CA ILE A 1096 -37.11 13.52 -11.08
C ILE A 1096 -36.53 12.68 -12.22
N GLU A 1097 -35.94 13.33 -13.22
CA GLU A 1097 -35.36 12.66 -14.39
C GLU A 1097 -34.19 11.76 -14.00
N HIS A 1098 -33.22 12.24 -13.22
CA HIS A 1098 -32.02 11.48 -12.87
C HIS A 1098 -32.22 10.45 -11.76
N GLN A 1099 -33.15 10.65 -10.82
CA GLN A 1099 -33.33 9.75 -9.68
C GLN A 1099 -34.46 8.74 -9.87
N MET A 1100 -35.44 9.05 -10.73
CA MET A 1100 -36.61 8.19 -10.93
C MET A 1100 -36.70 7.68 -12.37
N ILE A 1101 -36.68 8.58 -13.36
CA ILE A 1101 -36.97 8.20 -14.76
C ILE A 1101 -35.81 7.43 -15.39
N ALA A 1102 -34.62 8.03 -15.45
CA ALA A 1102 -33.47 7.44 -16.13
C ALA A 1102 -33.01 6.11 -15.50
N PRO A 1103 -32.92 5.95 -14.17
CA PRO A 1103 -32.54 4.68 -13.55
C PRO A 1103 -33.55 3.57 -13.86
N HIS A 1104 -34.85 3.86 -13.75
CA HIS A 1104 -35.92 2.89 -14.03
C HIS A 1104 -35.92 2.46 -15.50
N VAL A 1105 -35.87 3.42 -16.43
CA VAL A 1105 -35.82 3.13 -17.87
C VAL A 1105 -34.57 2.31 -18.21
N ASN A 1106 -33.39 2.69 -17.71
CA ASN A 1106 -32.16 1.93 -17.98
C ASN A 1106 -32.19 0.52 -17.41
N GLN A 1107 -32.69 0.36 -16.18
CA GLN A 1107 -32.82 -0.95 -15.54
C GLN A 1107 -33.78 -1.86 -16.32
N VAL A 1108 -34.96 -1.36 -16.69
CA VAL A 1108 -35.95 -2.10 -17.48
C VAL A 1108 -35.39 -2.45 -18.86
N MET A 1109 -34.75 -1.50 -19.56
CA MET A 1109 -34.17 -1.72 -20.89
C MET A 1109 -33.06 -2.78 -20.87
N GLN A 1110 -32.18 -2.75 -19.87
CA GLN A 1110 -31.13 -3.77 -19.70
C GLN A 1110 -31.72 -5.14 -19.35
N ALA A 1111 -32.76 -5.19 -18.51
CA ALA A 1111 -33.42 -6.44 -18.14
C ALA A 1111 -34.13 -7.08 -19.34
N LEU A 1112 -34.82 -6.29 -20.17
CA LEU A 1112 -35.52 -6.78 -21.35
C LEU A 1112 -34.56 -7.27 -22.44
N THR A 1113 -33.44 -6.56 -22.63
CA THR A 1113 -32.40 -6.96 -23.61
C THR A 1113 -31.70 -8.27 -23.23
N ARG A 1114 -31.59 -8.57 -21.93
CA ARG A 1114 -30.96 -9.83 -21.46
C ARG A 1114 -31.91 -11.03 -21.45
N ASN A 1115 -33.21 -10.80 -21.26
CA ASN A 1115 -34.18 -11.87 -20.97
C ASN A 1115 -35.07 -12.25 -22.16
N LEU A 1116 -35.15 -11.42 -23.22
CA LEU A 1116 -35.90 -11.74 -24.42
C LEU A 1116 -35.00 -12.41 -25.47
N THR A 1117 -35.48 -13.50 -26.07
CA THR A 1117 -34.80 -14.23 -27.16
C THR A 1117 -35.79 -14.59 -28.27
N GLY A 1118 -35.30 -14.82 -29.49
CA GLY A 1118 -36.14 -15.19 -30.64
C GLY A 1118 -37.07 -14.07 -31.12
N THR A 1119 -38.27 -14.42 -31.58
CA THR A 1119 -39.26 -13.50 -32.17
C THR A 1119 -39.74 -12.40 -31.21
N ALA A 1120 -39.70 -12.64 -29.90
CA ALA A 1120 -40.03 -11.63 -28.89
C ALA A 1120 -38.95 -10.55 -28.76
N ALA A 1121 -37.67 -10.86 -29.04
CA ALA A 1121 -36.60 -9.88 -29.06
C ALA A 1121 -36.71 -8.93 -30.27
N GLU A 1122 -37.05 -9.46 -31.44
CA GLU A 1122 -37.28 -8.65 -32.66
C GLU A 1122 -38.48 -7.70 -32.50
N GLN A 1123 -39.58 -8.18 -31.93
CA GLN A 1123 -40.75 -7.35 -31.61
C GLN A 1123 -40.43 -6.26 -30.58
N TRP A 1124 -39.58 -6.58 -29.60
CA TRP A 1124 -39.09 -5.62 -28.61
C TRP A 1124 -38.22 -4.53 -29.24
N GLU A 1125 -37.25 -4.87 -30.08
CA GLU A 1125 -36.39 -3.88 -30.75
C GLU A 1125 -37.19 -2.94 -31.65
N ALA A 1126 -38.09 -3.49 -32.48
CA ALA A 1126 -38.96 -2.71 -33.34
C ALA A 1126 -39.96 -1.81 -32.57
N TRP A 1127 -40.36 -2.22 -31.37
CA TRP A 1127 -41.17 -1.38 -30.49
C TRP A 1127 -40.33 -0.29 -29.80
N ARG A 1128 -39.15 -0.65 -29.26
CA ARG A 1128 -38.22 0.27 -28.58
C ARG A 1128 -37.83 1.44 -29.47
N ASP A 1129 -37.51 1.15 -30.73
CA ASP A 1129 -37.07 2.16 -31.69
C ASP A 1129 -38.19 3.16 -32.06
N ARG A 1130 -39.46 2.79 -31.81
CA ARG A 1130 -40.61 3.71 -31.90
C ARG A 1130 -40.90 4.41 -30.57
N TYR A 1131 -40.77 3.71 -29.44
CA TYR A 1131 -41.14 4.24 -28.12
C TYR A 1131 -40.15 5.26 -27.57
N VAL A 1132 -38.85 4.94 -27.59
CA VAL A 1132 -37.81 5.77 -26.97
C VAL A 1132 -37.77 7.19 -27.56
N PRO A 1133 -37.81 7.40 -28.90
CA PRO A 1133 -37.86 8.75 -29.44
C PRO A 1133 -39.10 9.53 -28.99
N GLN A 1134 -40.27 8.88 -28.88
CA GLN A 1134 -41.51 9.54 -28.47
C GLN A 1134 -41.48 9.92 -26.98
N LEU A 1135 -40.90 9.05 -26.13
CA LEU A 1135 -40.68 9.36 -24.71
C LEU A 1135 -39.71 10.53 -24.54
N LEU A 1136 -38.59 10.55 -25.27
CA LEU A 1136 -37.62 11.65 -25.24
C LEU A 1136 -38.24 12.99 -25.65
N VAL A 1137 -39.13 13.01 -26.65
CA VAL A 1137 -39.89 14.22 -27.03
C VAL A 1137 -40.77 14.70 -25.88
N LEU A 1138 -41.48 13.78 -25.20
CA LEU A 1138 -42.32 14.15 -24.05
C LEU A 1138 -41.49 14.70 -22.87
N LEU A 1139 -40.38 14.04 -22.54
CA LEU A 1139 -39.46 14.49 -21.50
C LEU A 1139 -38.85 15.85 -21.85
N GLY A 1140 -38.49 16.08 -23.12
CA GLY A 1140 -38.03 17.37 -23.62
C GLY A 1140 -39.08 18.49 -23.47
N GLY A 1141 -40.36 18.19 -23.75
CA GLY A 1141 -41.47 19.13 -23.53
C GLY A 1141 -41.65 19.51 -22.05
N LEU A 1142 -41.57 18.54 -21.14
CA LEU A 1142 -41.63 18.79 -19.69
C LEU A 1142 -40.42 19.57 -19.18
N ARG A 1143 -39.22 19.27 -19.69
CA ARG A 1143 -38.01 20.03 -19.39
C ARG A 1143 -38.15 21.49 -19.82
N ARG A 1144 -38.71 21.75 -21.01
CA ARG A 1144 -39.00 23.10 -21.49
C ARG A 1144 -40.01 23.82 -20.59
N GLU A 1145 -41.12 23.16 -20.21
CA GLU A 1145 -42.10 23.74 -19.28
C GLU A 1145 -41.46 24.05 -17.91
N ALA A 1146 -40.56 23.20 -17.44
CA ALA A 1146 -39.77 23.42 -16.22
C ALA A 1146 -38.82 24.61 -16.34
N ILE A 1147 -38.18 24.79 -17.51
CA ILE A 1147 -37.37 25.99 -17.84
C ILE A 1147 -38.25 27.23 -17.82
N GLU A 1148 -39.43 27.21 -18.44
CA GLU A 1148 -40.36 28.35 -18.46
C GLU A 1148 -40.79 28.76 -17.04
N ARG A 1149 -41.11 27.79 -16.17
CA ARG A 1149 -41.42 28.03 -14.75
C ARG A 1149 -40.22 28.62 -13.99
N SER A 1150 -39.01 28.13 -14.23
CA SER A 1150 -37.79 28.70 -13.64
C SER A 1150 -37.51 30.12 -14.15
N ARG A 1151 -37.70 30.39 -15.45
CA ARG A 1151 -37.52 31.72 -16.04
C ARG A 1151 -38.50 32.74 -15.48
N ALA A 1152 -39.75 32.35 -15.23
CA ALA A 1152 -40.73 33.25 -14.60
C ALA A 1152 -40.27 33.69 -13.19
N LYS A 1153 -39.71 32.75 -12.41
CA LYS A 1153 -39.16 33.04 -11.07
C LYS A 1153 -37.92 33.93 -11.13
N THR A 1154 -36.99 33.65 -12.03
CA THR A 1154 -35.76 34.46 -12.17
C THR A 1154 -36.03 35.84 -12.77
N ALA A 1155 -37.02 35.98 -13.65
CA ALA A 1155 -37.47 37.27 -14.20
C ALA A 1155 -38.07 38.16 -13.11
N ALA A 1156 -38.89 37.60 -12.21
CA ALA A 1156 -39.43 38.35 -11.06
C ALA A 1156 -38.31 38.87 -10.16
N LEU A 1157 -37.31 38.05 -9.86
CA LEU A 1157 -36.15 38.46 -9.06
C LEU A 1157 -35.33 39.55 -9.77
N THR A 1158 -35.11 39.40 -11.08
CA THR A 1158 -34.36 40.38 -11.89
C THR A 1158 -35.06 41.74 -11.91
N ALA A 1159 -36.38 41.76 -12.11
CA ALA A 1159 -37.18 42.98 -12.10
C ALA A 1159 -37.13 43.72 -10.74
N MET A 1160 -36.91 43.01 -9.63
CA MET A 1160 -36.72 43.63 -8.31
C MET A 1160 -35.31 44.18 -8.09
N LEU A 1161 -34.28 43.52 -8.64
CA LEU A 1161 -32.89 43.93 -8.48
C LEU A 1161 -32.55 45.14 -9.36
N ASP A 1162 -33.08 45.20 -10.59
CA ASP A 1162 -32.72 46.22 -11.59
C ASP A 1162 -32.87 47.68 -11.11
N PRO A 1163 -33.94 48.07 -10.39
CA PRO A 1163 -34.08 49.43 -9.85
C PRO A 1163 -32.99 49.80 -8.83
N LEU A 1164 -32.41 48.80 -8.16
CA LEU A 1164 -31.43 48.97 -7.08
C LEU A 1164 -29.97 48.85 -7.58
N LEU A 1165 -29.77 48.45 -8.85
CA LEU A 1165 -28.47 48.32 -9.50
C LEU A 1165 -28.20 49.49 -10.49
N PRO A 1166 -26.93 49.82 -10.75
CA PRO A 1166 -26.56 50.81 -11.77
C PRO A 1166 -27.12 50.48 -13.16
N GLU A 1167 -27.50 51.51 -13.93
CA GLU A 1167 -28.10 51.33 -15.26
C GLU A 1167 -27.28 50.46 -16.21
N THR A 1168 -25.96 50.59 -16.16
CA THR A 1168 -25.02 49.85 -17.02
C THR A 1168 -25.03 48.33 -16.78
N SER A 1169 -25.51 47.86 -15.63
CA SER A 1169 -25.55 46.44 -15.26
C SER A 1169 -26.96 45.85 -15.23
N ARG A 1170 -28.01 46.62 -15.55
CA ARG A 1170 -29.40 46.13 -15.60
C ARG A 1170 -29.61 45.07 -16.70
N ASN A 1171 -28.84 45.11 -17.78
CA ASN A 1171 -28.94 44.13 -18.87
C ASN A 1171 -28.09 42.86 -18.65
N GLU A 1172 -27.37 42.76 -17.54
CA GLU A 1172 -26.50 41.62 -17.23
C GLU A 1172 -27.30 40.41 -16.74
N SER A 1173 -26.70 39.24 -16.84
CA SER A 1173 -27.33 37.99 -16.40
C SER A 1173 -27.58 37.97 -14.89
N LEU A 1174 -28.60 37.22 -14.46
CA LEU A 1174 -28.90 37.07 -13.03
C LEU A 1174 -27.71 36.47 -12.26
N SER A 1175 -26.96 35.55 -12.87
CA SER A 1175 -25.76 34.95 -12.28
C SER A 1175 -24.68 35.99 -12.01
N ARG A 1176 -24.40 36.88 -12.97
CA ARG A 1176 -23.43 37.98 -12.79
C ARG A 1176 -23.89 38.95 -11.73
N LYS A 1177 -25.17 39.33 -11.73
CA LYS A 1177 -25.75 40.20 -10.69
C LYS A 1177 -25.58 39.58 -9.31
N ALA A 1178 -25.93 38.31 -9.14
CA ALA A 1178 -25.80 37.60 -7.86
C ALA A 1178 -24.34 37.50 -7.38
N LEU A 1179 -23.41 37.10 -8.26
CA LEU A 1179 -21.98 37.05 -7.94
C LEU A 1179 -21.43 38.43 -7.57
N TRP A 1180 -21.84 39.48 -8.30
CA TRP A 1180 -21.38 40.85 -8.05
C TRP A 1180 -21.88 41.39 -6.71
N VAL A 1181 -23.13 41.10 -6.34
CA VAL A 1181 -23.70 41.44 -5.02
C VAL A 1181 -22.91 40.77 -3.91
N LEU A 1182 -22.64 39.46 -4.03
CA LEU A 1182 -21.86 38.71 -3.05
C LEU A 1182 -20.42 39.25 -2.93
N ALA A 1183 -19.73 39.42 -4.07
CA ALA A 1183 -18.36 39.94 -4.11
C ALA A 1183 -18.22 41.39 -3.64
N SER A 1184 -19.31 42.16 -3.69
CA SER A 1184 -19.38 43.54 -3.16
C SER A 1184 -19.73 43.61 -1.68
N THR A 1185 -20.19 42.51 -1.08
CA THR A 1185 -20.67 42.50 0.31
C THR A 1185 -19.49 42.72 1.27
N PRO A 1186 -19.51 43.78 2.12
CA PRO A 1186 -18.47 44.01 3.11
C PRO A 1186 -18.28 42.79 4.02
N GLY A 1187 -17.02 42.40 4.28
CA GLY A 1187 -16.66 41.23 5.07
C GLY A 1187 -16.54 39.92 4.27
N VAL A 1188 -17.14 39.82 3.08
CA VAL A 1188 -16.94 38.65 2.20
C VAL A 1188 -15.56 38.75 1.53
N THR A 1189 -14.73 37.72 1.72
CA THR A 1189 -13.37 37.68 1.18
C THR A 1189 -13.33 37.08 -0.22
N SER A 1190 -14.01 35.95 -0.43
CA SER A 1190 -14.08 35.29 -1.74
C SER A 1190 -15.37 34.50 -1.92
N VAL A 1191 -15.93 34.58 -3.11
CA VAL A 1191 -17.16 33.88 -3.52
C VAL A 1191 -16.77 32.62 -4.29
N LEU A 1192 -17.11 31.45 -3.75
CA LEU A 1192 -16.69 30.16 -4.30
C LEU A 1192 -17.66 29.69 -5.37
N ASN A 1193 -17.27 29.80 -6.64
CA ASN A 1193 -18.11 29.40 -7.77
C ASN A 1193 -17.61 28.12 -8.44
N GLY A 1194 -18.53 27.19 -8.73
CA GLY A 1194 -18.25 25.92 -9.38
C GLY A 1194 -18.15 26.02 -10.89
N MET A 1195 -17.07 26.65 -11.38
CA MET A 1195 -16.86 26.94 -12.81
C MET A 1195 -16.43 25.69 -13.59
N ARG A 1196 -17.39 24.88 -14.05
CA ARG A 1196 -17.11 23.56 -14.67
C ARG A 1196 -16.63 23.59 -16.12
N THR A 1197 -16.80 24.71 -16.83
CA THR A 1197 -16.43 24.83 -18.25
C THR A 1197 -15.67 26.12 -18.51
N ARG A 1198 -14.92 26.19 -19.62
CA ARG A 1198 -14.19 27.40 -20.01
C ARG A 1198 -15.11 28.62 -20.20
N SER A 1199 -16.25 28.43 -20.85
CA SER A 1199 -17.24 29.51 -21.06
C SER A 1199 -17.81 30.02 -19.74
N TYR A 1200 -18.00 29.13 -18.75
CA TYR A 1200 -18.51 29.54 -17.45
C TYR A 1200 -17.46 30.30 -16.61
N VAL A 1201 -16.18 29.96 -16.76
CA VAL A 1201 -15.08 30.77 -16.21
C VAL A 1201 -15.11 32.18 -16.81
N GLU A 1202 -15.23 32.31 -18.14
CA GLU A 1202 -15.30 33.61 -18.81
C GLU A 1202 -16.48 34.44 -18.31
N ASP A 1203 -17.67 33.85 -18.24
CA ASP A 1203 -18.88 34.51 -17.77
C ASP A 1203 -18.75 35.04 -16.34
N SER A 1204 -18.18 34.21 -15.45
CA SER A 1204 -18.05 34.54 -14.03
C SER A 1204 -17.01 35.62 -13.78
N LEU A 1205 -15.86 35.56 -14.46
CA LEU A 1205 -14.74 36.46 -14.19
C LEU A 1205 -14.98 37.91 -14.62
N VAL A 1206 -16.00 38.18 -15.45
CA VAL A 1206 -16.37 39.56 -15.80
C VAL A 1206 -16.60 40.43 -14.56
N ILE A 1207 -17.19 39.87 -13.50
CA ILE A 1207 -17.59 40.63 -12.31
C ILE A 1207 -16.42 41.11 -11.44
N ILE A 1208 -15.23 40.51 -11.55
CA ILE A 1208 -14.06 40.94 -10.76
C ILE A 1208 -13.56 42.33 -11.16
N ARG A 1209 -13.93 42.79 -12.37
CA ARG A 1209 -13.58 44.10 -12.91
C ARG A 1209 -14.58 45.20 -12.54
N TRP A 1210 -15.75 44.82 -12.01
CA TRP A 1210 -16.82 45.76 -11.73
C TRP A 1210 -16.57 46.53 -10.44
N LYS A 1211 -17.03 47.78 -10.38
CA LYS A 1211 -16.97 48.57 -9.13
C LYS A 1211 -17.84 47.91 -8.06
N PRO A 1212 -17.37 47.77 -6.81
CA PRO A 1212 -18.21 47.25 -5.73
C PRO A 1212 -19.48 48.08 -5.53
N ILE A 1213 -20.60 47.43 -5.21
CA ILE A 1213 -21.88 48.07 -4.92
C ILE A 1213 -21.80 48.77 -3.55
N PRO A 1214 -22.10 50.07 -3.42
CA PRO A 1214 -21.97 50.79 -2.14
C PRO A 1214 -23.01 50.40 -1.07
N ALA A 1215 -24.24 50.06 -1.46
CA ALA A 1215 -25.37 49.84 -0.55
C ALA A 1215 -25.94 48.42 -0.68
N VAL A 1216 -25.11 47.40 -0.44
CA VAL A 1216 -25.48 45.99 -0.69
C VAL A 1216 -26.58 45.48 0.26
N ARG A 1217 -26.68 46.02 1.48
CA ARG A 1217 -27.66 45.57 2.49
C ARG A 1217 -29.10 45.75 2.03
N SER A 1218 -29.43 46.86 1.37
CA SER A 1218 -30.80 47.11 0.88
C SER A 1218 -31.24 46.11 -0.20
N LEU A 1219 -30.29 45.57 -0.99
CA LEU A 1219 -30.57 44.51 -1.96
C LEU A 1219 -31.02 43.23 -1.25
N TYR A 1220 -30.30 42.81 -0.21
CA TYR A 1220 -30.68 41.62 0.57
C TYR A 1220 -32.00 41.81 1.32
N GLU A 1221 -32.25 42.99 1.89
CA GLU A 1221 -33.52 43.31 2.56
C GLU A 1221 -34.71 43.29 1.59
N ALA A 1222 -34.53 43.83 0.37
CA ALA A 1222 -35.55 43.78 -0.67
C ALA A 1222 -35.89 42.35 -1.10
N VAL A 1223 -34.88 41.47 -1.21
CA VAL A 1223 -35.09 40.07 -1.58
C VAL A 1223 -35.68 39.25 -0.43
N LYS A 1224 -35.38 39.58 0.84
CA LYS A 1224 -35.92 38.88 2.03
C LYS A 1224 -37.38 39.23 2.33
N ALA A 1225 -37.84 40.43 1.96
CA ALA A 1225 -39.22 40.85 2.18
C ALA A 1225 -40.27 40.10 1.33
N GLN A 1226 -39.84 39.25 0.38
CA GLN A 1226 -40.66 38.50 -0.57
C GLN A 1226 -40.47 36.98 -0.40
#